data_AF-A0A2A2RL30-F1
#
_entry.id   AF-A0A2A2RL30-F1
#
_cell.length_a   1.000
_cell.length_b   1.000
_cell.length_c   1.000
_cell.angle_alpha   90.00
_cell.angle_beta   90.00
_cell.angle_gamma   90.00
#
_symmetry.space_group_name_H-M   'P 1'
#
loop_
_entity.id
_entity.type
_entity.pdbx_description
1 polymer ?
#
loop_
_entity_poly.entity_id
_entity_poly.type
_entity_poly.pdbx_seq_one_letter_code
_entity_poly.pdbx_strand_id
1 'polypeptide(L)'
;MGAVTFLRAAPATFQTDVAAVISKAGCNLGTCHGNATGKGGFKMSLRGGDLDYDYAALVLDQFGRRVNVLAPDDSLLLQKATQAVAHEGGKRFAKDSWEYRTLREWIAGGAKRAAPGAPTLVKLEVTPREQFLIEPASSVAVKATAKFSDGSVRDVTDIACYEVVNVAVADVSTTGRVTRKESGETAVLVRFLHLQEPVRLAFVPARPGFKWAGAPPQNFVDEHVFAKLQTLRMNPSALASDEVFLRRAYLDLLGILPTAEEAKRFVEAAGNRTPNSKPGTQNSKLSHRAALIDELLERPEFADFWALKWADLLRVEEKTLDAKGMQDFHRWLRASLASGKPMDQFARELIASRGSTYSNPEANFYRANRTPVIRAEAAAQVFLGTRLQCAQCHNHPFDRWTQDDYYDWAALFARVDYKIIENKRRDTNDKHEFIGEQIVYLARKGSVTNPRTEKAAEPRFLGVAKPDFEKQDELEALATWMTAPANPLFARAQVNRIWFHLMGRGIVDPIDDFRATNPASHPALLDALTKEFVQSGFSLRHVIRAIVNSRAYQTASEPNDTNAADELNYARAPLRRLTAEQMFDTLHQVAGVSAEFKGFPTGTRAAELPGARIEGRRGKRTQMSPDVFLTMFGKPPRLLTCECERSPDTSLGQAFFMLSGPAVNELLTRSDNRVGALLDSGKPNRAVVEELYWTALTRPPSATELTKTVAHIERAKDRRAGVEDVLWGLVNAKEFVLRR
;
A
#
# COMPACT_ATOMS: atom_id res chain seq x y z
N MET A 1 -0.29 12.76 45.59
CA MET A 1 -1.16 12.82 44.40
C MET A 1 -1.96 14.10 44.50
N GLY A 2 -1.50 15.16 43.83
CA GLY A 2 -2.19 16.47 43.85
C GLY A 2 -3.36 16.44 42.87
N ALA A 3 -4.56 16.75 43.34
CA ALA A 3 -5.71 16.98 42.49
C ALA A 3 -5.44 18.23 41.63
N VAL A 4 -5.19 18.03 40.34
CA VAL A 4 -5.15 19.15 39.38
C VAL A 4 -6.59 19.62 39.20
N THR A 5 -6.91 20.76 39.81
CA THR A 5 -8.18 21.45 39.61
C THR A 5 -8.14 22.10 38.23
N PHE A 6 -8.79 21.50 37.23
CA PHE A 6 -9.06 22.15 35.95
C PHE A 6 -10.00 23.32 36.22
N LEU A 7 -9.47 24.54 36.40
CA LEU A 7 -10.27 25.75 36.52
C LEU A 7 -10.97 26.00 35.18
N ARG A 8 -12.23 25.60 35.11
CA ARG A 8 -13.09 25.77 33.94
C ARG A 8 -13.80 27.12 34.07
N ALA A 9 -13.48 28.07 33.19
CA ALA A 9 -14.03 29.43 33.25
C ALA A 9 -15.52 29.53 32.83
N ALA A 10 -16.08 28.47 32.22
CA ALA A 10 -17.44 28.42 31.69
C ALA A 10 -18.13 27.08 32.04
N PRO A 11 -19.48 27.04 32.10
CA PRO A 11 -20.23 25.82 32.40
C PRO A 11 -19.99 24.68 31.40
N ALA A 12 -20.23 23.44 31.82
CA ALA A 12 -20.17 22.24 30.97
C ALA A 12 -21.14 22.32 29.79
N THR A 13 -20.65 22.01 28.59
CA THR A 13 -21.46 21.94 27.37
C THR A 13 -21.36 20.56 26.73
N PHE A 14 -22.39 20.20 25.97
CA PHE A 14 -22.41 18.90 25.31
C PHE A 14 -21.25 18.73 24.30
N GLN A 15 -21.06 19.72 23.42
CA GLN A 15 -20.18 19.62 22.25
C GLN A 15 -18.69 19.56 22.58
N THR A 16 -18.28 20.04 23.76
CA THR A 16 -16.86 20.08 24.14
C THR A 16 -16.57 19.14 25.30
N ASP A 17 -17.30 19.23 26.41
CA ASP A 17 -16.91 18.55 27.64
C ASP A 17 -17.57 17.19 27.79
N VAL A 18 -18.89 17.11 27.58
CA VAL A 18 -19.62 15.84 27.62
C VAL A 18 -19.13 14.92 26.53
N ALA A 19 -18.98 15.42 25.30
CA ALA A 19 -18.43 14.65 24.18
C ALA A 19 -17.04 14.10 24.50
N ALA A 20 -16.16 14.89 25.13
CA ALA A 20 -14.85 14.42 25.59
C ALA A 20 -14.99 13.31 26.64
N VAL A 21 -15.87 13.46 27.63
CA VAL A 21 -16.13 12.41 28.64
C VAL A 21 -16.61 11.12 27.99
N ILE A 22 -17.63 11.19 27.11
CA ILE A 22 -18.21 10.02 26.44
C ILE A 22 -17.14 9.26 25.65
N SER A 23 -16.27 9.98 24.91
CA SER A 23 -15.17 9.36 24.19
C SER A 23 -14.09 8.81 25.10
N LYS A 24 -13.70 9.53 26.15
CA LYS A 24 -12.68 9.10 27.10
C LYS A 24 -13.09 7.83 27.86
N ALA A 25 -14.35 7.76 28.26
CA ALA A 25 -14.95 6.61 28.93
C ALA A 25 -15.20 5.41 27.97
N GLY A 26 -15.01 5.60 26.66
CA GLY A 26 -15.21 4.58 25.64
C GLY A 26 -16.68 4.27 25.33
N CYS A 27 -17.63 5.10 25.75
CA CYS A 27 -19.06 4.87 25.59
C CYS A 27 -19.49 4.84 24.11
N ASN A 28 -18.86 5.66 23.27
CA ASN A 28 -19.13 5.76 21.83
C ASN A 28 -18.15 4.95 20.95
N LEU A 29 -17.49 3.93 21.50
CA LEU A 29 -16.69 2.98 20.71
C LEU A 29 -17.58 1.96 20.00
N GLY A 30 -17.08 1.37 18.91
CA GLY A 30 -17.82 0.37 18.11
C GLY A 30 -18.16 -0.92 18.87
N THR A 31 -17.45 -1.20 19.96
CA THR A 31 -17.75 -2.29 20.89
C THR A 31 -18.89 -1.96 21.87
N CYS A 32 -19.28 -0.69 21.98
CA CYS A 32 -20.30 -0.16 22.88
C CYS A 32 -21.42 0.53 22.09
N HIS A 33 -21.83 1.75 22.46
CA HIS A 33 -22.98 2.43 21.83
C HIS A 33 -22.65 3.04 20.47
N GLY A 34 -21.37 3.18 20.11
CA GLY A 34 -20.93 3.60 18.77
C GLY A 34 -21.03 2.49 17.71
N ASN A 35 -21.58 1.33 18.07
CA ASN A 35 -21.86 0.24 17.13
C ASN A 35 -22.91 0.67 16.08
N ALA A 36 -22.84 0.11 14.86
CA ALA A 36 -23.80 0.37 13.79
C ALA A 36 -25.26 0.16 14.21
N THR A 37 -25.56 -0.77 15.12
CA THR A 37 -26.90 -1.01 15.66
C THR A 37 -27.11 -0.48 17.08
N GLY A 38 -26.06 0.09 17.70
CA GLY A 38 -26.04 0.43 19.12
C GLY A 38 -26.05 -0.80 20.03
N LYS A 39 -26.29 -0.58 21.33
CA LYS A 39 -26.40 -1.63 22.36
C LYS A 39 -27.49 -1.29 23.35
N GLY A 40 -28.29 -2.28 23.75
CA GLY A 40 -29.35 -2.10 24.76
C GLY A 40 -30.38 -1.02 24.40
N GLY A 41 -30.72 -0.88 23.12
CA GLY A 41 -31.63 0.16 22.64
C GLY A 41 -31.06 1.58 22.71
N PHE A 42 -29.74 1.74 22.90
CA PHE A 42 -29.05 3.02 22.88
C PHE A 42 -27.94 3.01 21.83
N LYS A 43 -28.01 3.95 20.89
CA LYS A 43 -27.06 4.11 19.80
C LYS A 43 -26.50 5.53 19.81
N MET A 44 -25.19 5.62 19.61
CA MET A 44 -24.42 6.85 19.42
C MET A 44 -23.66 6.74 18.10
N SER A 45 -23.22 7.88 17.59
CA SER A 45 -22.26 7.98 16.51
C SER A 45 -20.92 7.38 16.94
N LEU A 46 -20.22 6.73 16.00
CA LEU A 46 -18.92 6.14 16.28
C LEU A 46 -17.91 7.24 16.61
N ARG A 47 -17.28 7.15 17.78
CA ARG A 47 -16.23 8.08 18.27
C ARG A 47 -16.67 9.56 18.32
N GLY A 48 -17.97 9.85 18.34
CA GLY A 48 -18.49 11.22 18.42
C GLY A 48 -18.51 11.94 17.08
N GLY A 49 -18.64 11.19 15.98
CA GLY A 49 -18.66 11.72 14.62
C GLY A 49 -19.89 12.57 14.28
N ASP A 50 -21.00 12.45 15.02
CA ASP A 50 -22.21 13.25 14.85
C ASP A 50 -22.76 13.69 16.22
N LEU A 51 -22.37 14.90 16.63
CA LEU A 51 -22.74 15.47 17.94
C LEU A 51 -24.20 15.93 18.02
N ASP A 52 -24.86 16.17 16.88
CA ASP A 52 -26.29 16.47 16.85
C ASP A 52 -27.08 15.20 17.16
N TYR A 53 -26.75 14.11 16.46
CA TYR A 53 -27.32 12.79 16.70
C TYR A 53 -27.06 12.32 18.13
N ASP A 54 -25.81 12.42 18.62
CA ASP A 54 -25.44 11.96 19.96
C ASP A 54 -26.19 12.73 21.05
N TYR A 55 -26.39 14.03 20.88
CA TYR A 55 -27.16 14.83 21.82
C TYR A 55 -28.61 14.37 21.85
N ALA A 56 -29.24 14.22 20.69
CA ALA A 56 -30.62 13.77 20.60
C ALA A 56 -30.79 12.37 21.21
N ALA A 57 -29.89 11.44 20.91
CA ALA A 57 -29.89 10.08 21.46
C ALA A 57 -29.71 10.05 22.99
N LEU A 58 -28.89 10.97 23.53
CA LEU A 58 -28.61 11.01 24.96
C LEU A 58 -29.69 11.76 25.76
N VAL A 59 -30.24 12.84 25.22
CA VAL A 59 -31.11 13.77 25.97
C VAL A 59 -32.59 13.65 25.59
N LEU A 60 -32.92 13.35 24.34
CA LEU A 60 -34.29 13.41 23.83
C LEU A 60 -34.91 12.02 23.63
N ASP A 61 -34.10 11.05 23.19
CA ASP A 61 -34.57 9.70 22.89
C ASP A 61 -35.16 8.98 24.11
N GLN A 62 -36.13 8.10 23.86
CA GLN A 62 -36.90 7.39 24.89
C GLN A 62 -37.47 8.32 25.97
N PHE A 63 -38.06 9.45 25.57
CA PHE A 63 -38.67 10.44 26.47
C PHE A 63 -37.70 11.01 27.51
N GLY A 64 -36.42 11.17 27.13
CA GLY A 64 -35.39 11.75 27.99
C GLY A 64 -34.96 10.89 29.18
N ARG A 65 -35.28 9.59 29.17
CA ARG A 65 -35.02 8.67 30.30
C ARG A 65 -33.54 8.62 30.76
N ARG A 66 -32.59 8.99 29.90
CA ARG A 66 -31.15 8.86 30.17
C ARG A 66 -30.56 10.03 30.98
N VAL A 67 -31.22 11.18 30.98
CA VAL A 67 -30.79 12.40 31.64
C VAL A 67 -31.94 12.99 32.45
N ASN A 68 -31.76 13.07 33.77
CA ASN A 68 -32.73 13.66 34.69
C ASN A 68 -32.19 14.99 35.23
N VAL A 69 -32.65 16.11 34.68
CA VAL A 69 -32.19 17.45 35.08
C VAL A 69 -32.70 17.88 36.47
N LEU A 70 -33.80 17.28 36.95
CA LEU A 70 -34.37 17.58 38.28
C LEU A 70 -33.64 16.81 39.39
N ALA A 71 -33.19 15.59 39.10
CA ALA A 71 -32.37 14.78 39.98
C ALA A 71 -31.15 14.24 39.20
N PRO A 72 -30.08 15.04 39.04
CA PRO A 72 -28.92 14.68 38.22
C PRO A 72 -28.31 13.32 38.57
N ASP A 73 -28.16 13.01 39.85
CA ASP A 73 -27.57 11.74 40.34
C ASP A 73 -28.44 10.50 40.00
N ASP A 74 -29.72 10.68 39.70
CA ASP A 74 -30.63 9.61 39.25
C ASP A 74 -30.62 9.38 37.73
N SER A 75 -29.81 10.15 37.00
CA SER A 75 -29.67 9.97 35.55
C SER A 75 -29.08 8.60 35.23
N LEU A 76 -29.75 7.82 34.37
CA LEU A 76 -29.26 6.50 33.94
C LEU A 76 -27.85 6.59 33.35
N LEU A 77 -27.51 7.70 32.68
CA LEU A 77 -26.16 7.98 32.18
C LEU A 77 -25.10 7.83 33.29
N LEU A 78 -25.32 8.45 34.46
CA LEU A 78 -24.39 8.38 35.60
C LEU A 78 -24.46 7.02 36.30
N GLN A 79 -25.68 6.50 36.52
CA GLN A 79 -25.88 5.26 37.25
C GLN A 79 -25.30 4.04 36.53
N LYS A 80 -25.46 3.94 35.21
CA LYS A 80 -24.90 2.84 34.40
C LYS A 80 -23.38 2.96 34.28
N ALA A 81 -22.86 4.17 34.07
CA ALA A 81 -21.42 4.38 33.91
C ALA A 81 -20.63 4.14 35.20
N THR A 82 -21.23 4.41 36.37
CA THR A 82 -20.64 4.10 37.68
C THR A 82 -20.96 2.70 38.19
N GLN A 83 -21.76 1.93 37.43
CA GLN A 83 -22.28 0.61 37.81
C GLN A 83 -23.13 0.62 39.09
N ALA A 84 -23.75 1.75 39.44
CA ALA A 84 -24.80 1.81 40.45
C ALA A 84 -26.07 1.07 39.99
N VAL A 85 -26.29 0.99 38.68
CA VAL A 85 -27.26 0.09 38.03
C VAL A 85 -26.49 -0.84 37.10
N ALA A 86 -26.94 -2.11 37.02
CA ALA A 86 -26.33 -3.13 36.17
C ALA A 86 -26.13 -2.62 34.73
N HIS A 87 -24.92 -2.74 34.22
CA HIS A 87 -24.54 -2.30 32.88
C HIS A 87 -23.65 -3.38 32.28
N GLU A 88 -24.01 -3.91 31.11
CA GLU A 88 -23.23 -4.95 30.42
C GLU A 88 -21.83 -4.45 30.02
N GLY A 89 -21.70 -3.14 29.74
CA GLY A 89 -20.40 -2.52 29.59
C GLY A 89 -19.60 -2.40 30.90
N GLY A 90 -20.12 -2.84 32.05
CA GLY A 90 -19.43 -2.67 33.33
C GLY A 90 -19.17 -1.20 33.70
N LYS A 91 -18.35 -1.01 34.74
CA LYS A 91 -17.94 0.31 35.25
C LYS A 91 -17.05 1.04 34.23
N ARG A 92 -17.39 2.30 33.95
CA ARG A 92 -16.67 3.18 33.01
C ARG A 92 -15.85 4.25 33.73
N PHE A 93 -16.37 4.79 34.82
CA PHE A 93 -15.66 5.73 35.70
C PHE A 93 -16.21 5.67 37.13
N ALA A 94 -15.49 6.27 38.08
CA ALA A 94 -15.89 6.33 39.49
C ALA A 94 -16.68 7.63 39.81
N LYS A 95 -17.38 7.67 40.94
CA LYS A 95 -18.21 8.84 41.34
C LYS A 95 -17.37 10.09 41.67
N ASP A 96 -16.14 9.89 42.12
CA ASP A 96 -15.17 10.94 42.45
C ASP A 96 -14.34 11.39 41.24
N SER A 97 -14.58 10.81 40.05
CA SER A 97 -13.81 11.10 38.85
C SER A 97 -14.17 12.46 38.21
N TRP A 98 -13.33 12.92 37.28
CA TRP A 98 -13.63 14.14 36.52
C TRP A 98 -14.80 13.94 35.55
N GLU A 99 -14.93 12.73 34.99
CA GLU A 99 -16.03 12.34 34.11
C GLU A 99 -17.38 12.49 34.80
N TYR A 100 -17.51 11.94 36.01
CA TYR A 100 -18.75 12.00 36.78
C TYR A 100 -19.13 13.45 37.09
N ARG A 101 -18.18 14.23 37.61
CA ARG A 101 -18.41 15.65 37.96
C ARG A 101 -18.84 16.46 36.73
N THR A 102 -18.15 16.31 35.61
CA THR A 102 -18.44 17.03 34.37
C THR A 102 -19.85 16.71 33.85
N LEU A 103 -20.21 15.43 33.81
CA LEU A 103 -21.54 15.00 33.37
C LEU A 103 -22.62 15.49 34.33
N ARG A 104 -22.42 15.33 35.65
CA ARG A 104 -23.38 15.78 36.66
C ARG A 104 -23.60 17.29 36.62
N GLU A 105 -22.54 18.08 36.51
CA GLU A 105 -22.60 19.54 36.37
C GLU A 105 -23.38 19.96 35.11
N TRP A 106 -23.11 19.29 33.98
CA TRP A 106 -23.85 19.54 32.73
C TRP A 106 -25.34 19.23 32.87
N ILE A 107 -25.69 18.08 33.48
CA ILE A 107 -27.08 17.67 33.71
C ILE A 107 -27.78 18.65 34.65
N ALA A 108 -27.14 19.00 35.78
CA ALA A 108 -27.65 19.98 36.73
C ALA A 108 -27.82 21.38 36.10
N GLY A 109 -26.97 21.73 35.13
CA GLY A 109 -27.07 22.94 34.33
C GLY A 109 -28.17 22.93 33.26
N GLY A 110 -29.01 21.88 33.24
CA GLY A 110 -30.13 21.71 32.31
C GLY A 110 -29.77 20.96 31.04
N ALA A 111 -28.67 20.19 31.04
CA ALA A 111 -28.22 19.37 29.91
C ALA A 111 -28.10 20.14 28.59
N LYS A 112 -27.65 21.39 28.65
CA LYS A 112 -27.71 22.33 27.52
C LYS A 112 -26.71 21.98 26.41
N ARG A 113 -27.08 22.30 25.18
CA ARG A 113 -26.16 22.43 24.05
C ARG A 113 -25.33 23.71 24.19
N ALA A 114 -24.16 23.73 23.55
CA ALA A 114 -23.41 24.95 23.32
C ALA A 114 -24.29 25.96 22.54
N ALA A 115 -24.18 27.24 22.91
CA ALA A 115 -24.89 28.31 22.23
C ALA A 115 -24.42 28.45 20.77
N PRO A 116 -25.26 28.97 19.86
CA PRO A 116 -24.82 29.34 18.51
C PRO A 116 -23.59 30.26 18.59
N GLY A 117 -22.54 29.96 17.81
CA GLY A 117 -21.28 30.71 17.83
C GLY A 117 -20.33 30.37 18.98
N ALA A 118 -20.65 29.36 19.81
CA ALA A 118 -19.73 28.88 20.83
C ALA A 118 -18.39 28.42 20.24
N PRO A 119 -17.28 28.54 20.99
CA PRO A 119 -15.96 28.17 20.50
C PRO A 119 -15.89 26.69 20.08
N THR A 120 -15.43 26.43 18.86
CA THR A 120 -15.24 25.09 18.31
C THR A 120 -13.76 24.75 18.27
N LEU A 121 -13.42 23.46 18.42
CA LEU A 121 -12.03 23.01 18.30
C LEU A 121 -11.55 23.23 16.85
N VAL A 122 -10.46 23.97 16.68
CA VAL A 122 -9.87 24.25 15.36
C VAL A 122 -8.49 23.63 15.17
N LYS A 123 -7.79 23.32 16.27
CA LYS A 123 -6.47 22.68 16.21
C LYS A 123 -6.20 21.83 17.44
N LEU A 124 -5.60 20.66 17.22
CA LEU A 124 -4.99 19.84 18.25
C LEU A 124 -3.48 19.89 18.06
N GLU A 125 -2.73 20.25 19.08
CA GLU A 125 -1.27 20.25 19.08
C GLU A 125 -0.76 19.22 20.07
N VAL A 126 0.11 18.33 19.61
CA VAL A 126 0.65 17.24 20.42
C VAL A 126 2.17 17.33 20.46
N THR A 127 2.74 17.15 21.65
CA THR A 127 4.19 17.19 21.89
C THR A 127 4.64 16.01 22.75
N PRO A 128 5.73 15.31 22.40
CA PRO A 128 6.49 15.47 21.14
C PRO A 128 5.65 15.04 19.92
N ARG A 129 6.00 15.52 18.72
CA ARG A 129 5.47 14.97 17.45
C ARG A 129 6.23 13.73 17.02
N GLU A 130 7.52 13.71 17.33
CA GLU A 130 8.42 12.61 17.07
C GLU A 130 9.47 12.55 18.17
N GLN A 131 9.81 11.36 18.64
CA GLN A 131 10.92 11.17 19.58
C GLN A 131 11.57 9.80 19.44
N PHE A 132 12.90 9.79 19.44
CA PHE A 132 13.73 8.58 19.55
C PHE A 132 14.19 8.45 21.00
N LEU A 133 13.75 7.38 21.67
CA LEU A 133 14.14 7.04 23.03
C LEU A 133 15.25 6.00 23.00
N ILE A 134 16.46 6.43 23.33
CA ILE A 134 17.62 5.55 23.43
C ILE A 134 17.71 5.04 24.87
N GLU A 135 17.92 3.74 25.05
CA GLU A 135 18.14 3.15 26.37
C GLU A 135 19.20 3.91 27.20
N PRO A 136 18.96 4.11 28.51
CA PRO A 136 17.91 3.47 29.32
C PRO A 136 16.54 4.16 29.28
N ALA A 137 16.32 5.19 28.44
CA ALA A 137 15.02 5.84 28.33
C ALA A 137 13.95 4.85 27.80
N SER A 138 12.91 4.61 28.60
CA SER A 138 11.86 3.61 28.30
C SER A 138 10.45 4.17 28.32
N SER A 139 10.27 5.47 28.60
CA SER A 139 8.95 6.10 28.60
C SER A 139 9.02 7.58 28.22
N VAL A 140 7.92 8.10 27.66
CA VAL A 140 7.71 9.51 27.33
C VAL A 140 6.31 9.93 27.72
N ALA A 141 6.15 11.17 28.19
CA ALA A 141 4.85 11.78 28.38
C ALA A 141 4.45 12.55 27.11
N VAL A 142 3.27 12.23 26.59
CA VAL A 142 2.66 12.95 25.47
C VAL A 142 1.72 14.01 26.03
N LYS A 143 1.94 15.28 25.64
CA LYS A 143 1.11 16.42 26.02
C LYS A 143 0.21 16.82 24.85
N ALA A 144 -1.06 17.05 25.12
CA ALA A 144 -2.07 17.46 24.14
C ALA A 144 -2.66 18.82 24.49
N THR A 145 -2.66 19.75 23.52
CA THR A 145 -3.17 21.12 23.68
C THR A 145 -4.20 21.41 22.59
N ALA A 146 -5.40 21.80 22.99
CA ALA A 146 -6.51 22.15 22.10
C ALA A 146 -6.59 23.67 21.91
N LYS A 147 -6.72 24.13 20.67
CA LYS A 147 -6.99 25.53 20.32
C LYS A 147 -8.40 25.66 19.75
N PHE A 148 -9.16 26.64 20.22
CA PHE A 148 -10.54 26.88 19.82
C PHE A 148 -10.68 28.13 18.92
N SER A 149 -11.81 28.25 18.24
CA SER A 149 -12.10 29.32 17.26
C SER A 149 -12.13 30.73 17.86
N ASP A 150 -12.31 30.86 19.17
CA ASP A 150 -12.22 32.12 19.92
C ASP A 150 -10.78 32.49 20.32
N GLY A 151 -9.79 31.69 19.90
CA GLY A 151 -8.39 31.85 20.27
C GLY A 151 -8.03 31.25 21.62
N SER A 152 -8.99 30.71 22.39
CA SER A 152 -8.69 30.06 23.66
C SER A 152 -7.90 28.77 23.47
N VAL A 153 -7.02 28.49 24.44
CA VAL A 153 -6.12 27.33 24.43
C VAL A 153 -6.30 26.55 25.71
N ARG A 154 -6.45 25.22 25.62
CA ARG A 154 -6.66 24.33 26.77
C ARG A 154 -5.68 23.17 26.75
N ASP A 155 -5.10 22.86 27.91
CA ASP A 155 -4.45 21.57 28.09
C ASP A 155 -5.52 20.48 28.18
N VAL A 156 -5.44 19.52 27.25
CA VAL A 156 -6.40 18.42 27.14
C VAL A 156 -5.72 17.07 27.35
N THR A 157 -4.49 17.06 27.89
CA THR A 157 -3.67 15.86 28.03
C THR A 157 -4.40 14.74 28.77
N ASP A 158 -4.99 15.03 29.92
CA ASP A 158 -5.66 14.00 30.73
C ASP A 158 -7.02 13.57 30.17
N ILE A 159 -7.63 14.38 29.30
CA ILE A 159 -8.98 14.18 28.77
C ILE A 159 -9.01 13.74 27.29
N ALA A 160 -7.85 13.73 26.61
CA ALA A 160 -7.69 13.18 25.27
C ALA A 160 -7.71 11.64 25.27
N CYS A 161 -8.05 11.04 24.14
CA CYS A 161 -7.99 9.60 23.92
C CYS A 161 -6.63 9.24 23.29
N TYR A 162 -6.00 8.17 23.79
CA TYR A 162 -4.72 7.67 23.31
C TYR A 162 -4.86 6.24 22.80
N GLU A 163 -4.34 5.94 21.61
CA GLU A 163 -4.32 4.60 21.03
C GLU A 163 -2.93 4.31 20.45
N VAL A 164 -2.32 3.16 20.78
CA VAL A 164 -1.02 2.74 20.21
C VAL A 164 -1.27 1.90 18.97
N VAL A 165 -0.56 2.20 17.88
CA VAL A 165 -0.66 1.46 16.61
C VAL A 165 0.03 0.09 16.72
N ASN A 166 1.28 0.04 17.18
CA ASN A 166 2.00 -1.21 17.42
C ASN A 166 2.09 -1.51 18.93
N VAL A 167 1.15 -2.33 19.41
CA VAL A 167 1.00 -2.72 20.82
C VAL A 167 2.08 -3.69 21.32
N ALA A 168 2.86 -4.30 20.42
CA ALA A 168 4.02 -5.11 20.78
C ALA A 168 5.21 -4.23 21.20
N VAL A 169 5.33 -3.03 20.63
CA VAL A 169 6.43 -2.09 20.92
C VAL A 169 6.18 -1.27 22.18
N ALA A 170 4.95 -0.80 22.42
CA ALA A 170 4.64 0.06 23.57
C ALA A 170 3.20 -0.04 24.07
N ASP A 171 2.98 0.40 25.31
CA ASP A 171 1.69 0.71 25.90
C ASP A 171 1.53 2.22 26.11
N VAL A 172 0.29 2.70 26.21
CA VAL A 172 -0.03 4.08 26.61
C VAL A 172 -1.01 4.11 27.77
N SER A 173 -0.72 4.93 28.78
CA SER A 173 -1.63 5.18 29.90
C SER A 173 -2.81 6.05 29.48
N THR A 174 -3.85 6.10 30.32
CA THR A 174 -4.97 7.03 30.15
C THR A 174 -4.55 8.50 30.24
N THR A 175 -3.38 8.81 30.80
CA THR A 175 -2.85 10.18 30.93
C THR A 175 -1.80 10.52 29.87
N GLY A 176 -1.66 9.70 28.82
CA GLY A 176 -0.73 9.96 27.72
C GLY A 176 0.73 9.58 28.01
N ARG A 177 1.01 8.78 29.04
CA ARG A 177 2.36 8.24 29.28
C ARG A 177 2.57 6.98 28.46
N VAL A 178 3.49 7.03 27.51
CA VAL A 178 3.85 5.90 26.65
C VAL A 178 5.04 5.18 27.26
N THR A 179 4.96 3.86 27.39
CA THR A 179 6.00 3.01 28.00
C THR A 179 6.37 1.87 27.06
N ARG A 180 7.67 1.65 26.89
CA ARG A 180 8.24 0.60 26.06
C ARG A 180 7.92 -0.79 26.58
N LYS A 181 7.56 -1.70 25.68
CA LYS A 181 7.63 -3.16 25.85
C LYS A 181 8.87 -3.73 25.20
N GLU A 182 9.09 -3.40 23.93
CA GLU A 182 10.18 -3.90 23.10
C GLU A 182 10.86 -2.76 22.35
N SER A 183 12.06 -3.03 21.80
CA SER A 183 12.71 -2.08 20.89
C SER A 183 12.01 -2.11 19.54
N GLY A 184 11.84 -0.94 18.92
CA GLY A 184 11.13 -0.81 17.65
C GLY A 184 10.43 0.53 17.51
N GLU A 185 9.68 0.67 16.43
CA GLU A 185 8.95 1.90 16.11
C GLU A 185 7.44 1.70 16.27
N THR A 186 6.77 2.73 16.73
CA THR A 186 5.31 2.77 16.87
C THR A 186 4.79 4.19 16.70
N ALA A 187 3.49 4.31 16.51
CA ALA A 187 2.80 5.59 16.56
C ALA A 187 1.73 5.57 17.66
N VAL A 188 1.55 6.70 18.32
CA VAL A 188 0.49 6.93 19.30
C VAL A 188 -0.47 7.95 18.73
N LEU A 189 -1.70 7.53 18.48
CA LEU A 189 -2.77 8.41 18.07
C LEU A 189 -3.33 9.13 19.28
N VAL A 190 -3.33 10.45 19.23
CA VAL A 190 -3.97 11.32 20.22
C VAL A 190 -5.19 11.94 19.59
N ARG A 191 -6.37 11.69 20.16
CA ARG A 191 -7.64 12.22 19.67
C ARG A 191 -8.31 13.08 20.73
N PHE A 192 -8.79 14.24 20.32
CA PHE A 192 -9.63 15.09 21.14
C PHE A 192 -10.78 15.63 20.28
N LEU A 193 -12.01 15.29 20.67
CA LEU A 193 -13.20 15.50 19.87
C LEU A 193 -13.03 14.92 18.45
N HIS A 194 -13.21 15.75 17.42
CA HIS A 194 -13.13 15.37 16.01
C HIS A 194 -11.73 15.50 15.41
N LEU A 195 -10.74 16.04 16.15
CA LEU A 195 -9.36 16.13 15.69
C LEU A 195 -8.50 15.02 16.27
N GLN A 196 -7.52 14.60 15.49
CA GLN A 196 -6.58 13.56 15.86
C GLN A 196 -5.20 13.87 15.29
N GLU A 197 -4.16 13.56 16.07
CA GLU A 197 -2.76 13.80 15.72
C GLU A 197 -1.90 12.58 16.09
N PRO A 198 -1.05 12.10 15.19
CA PRO A 198 -0.12 11.01 15.49
C PRO A 198 1.15 11.52 16.17
N VAL A 199 1.68 10.73 17.10
CA VAL A 199 3.02 10.89 17.68
C VAL A 199 3.87 9.71 17.27
N ARG A 200 4.97 9.94 16.55
CA ARG A 200 5.90 8.88 16.14
C ARG A 200 6.94 8.64 17.23
N LEU A 201 7.09 7.40 17.66
CA LEU A 201 8.03 7.02 18.70
C LEU A 201 8.90 5.85 18.23
N ALA A 202 10.19 5.95 18.53
CA ALA A 202 11.13 4.87 18.30
C ALA A 202 11.87 4.55 19.60
N PHE A 203 11.82 3.29 20.02
CA PHE A 203 12.57 2.79 21.16
C PHE A 203 13.82 2.08 20.66
N VAL A 204 14.98 2.69 20.90
CA VAL A 204 16.25 2.34 20.30
C VAL A 204 17.13 1.67 21.36
N PRO A 205 17.71 0.48 21.09
CA PRO A 205 18.62 -0.19 22.01
C PRO A 205 19.90 0.63 22.24
N ALA A 206 20.50 0.53 23.44
CA ALA A 206 21.67 1.34 23.80
C ALA A 206 22.85 1.09 22.85
N ARG A 207 23.13 -0.15 22.46
CA ARG A 207 24.27 -0.54 21.61
C ARG A 207 25.57 0.23 21.99
N PRO A 208 26.10 0.03 23.21
CA PRO A 208 27.33 0.70 23.63
C PRO A 208 28.45 0.34 22.67
N GLY A 209 29.10 1.36 22.08
CA GLY A 209 30.12 1.16 21.06
C GLY A 209 29.62 1.13 19.61
N PHE A 210 28.34 1.44 19.35
CA PHE A 210 27.86 1.62 17.98
C PHE A 210 28.74 2.62 17.21
N LYS A 211 29.29 2.16 16.08
CA LYS A 211 30.00 2.97 15.10
C LYS A 211 29.30 2.81 13.77
N TRP A 212 29.02 3.95 13.13
CA TRP A 212 28.50 3.96 11.77
C TRP A 212 29.50 3.31 10.81
N ALA A 213 29.07 2.28 10.11
CA ALA A 213 29.85 1.51 9.15
C ALA A 213 29.32 1.63 7.70
N GLY A 214 28.32 2.49 7.46
CA GLY A 214 27.79 2.73 6.12
C GLY A 214 28.72 3.61 5.28
N ALA A 215 28.80 3.31 3.99
CA ALA A 215 29.50 4.15 3.01
C ALA A 215 28.81 5.52 2.86
N PRO A 216 29.50 6.56 2.35
CA PRO A 216 28.88 7.85 2.04
C PRO A 216 27.67 7.69 1.10
N PRO A 217 26.59 8.47 1.29
CA PRO A 217 25.40 8.40 0.45
C PRO A 217 25.75 8.67 -1.02
N GLN A 218 25.07 7.97 -1.95
CA GLN A 218 25.25 8.18 -3.39
C GLN A 218 24.33 9.27 -3.93
N ASN A 219 23.14 9.41 -3.36
CA ASN A 219 22.15 10.41 -3.72
C ASN A 219 21.22 10.73 -2.52
N PHE A 220 20.24 11.61 -2.74
CA PHE A 220 19.29 12.04 -1.70
C PHE A 220 18.48 10.89 -1.07
N VAL A 221 18.25 9.78 -1.78
CA VAL A 221 17.58 8.60 -1.21
C VAL A 221 18.42 8.04 -0.07
N ASP A 222 19.72 7.85 -0.31
CA ASP A 222 20.64 7.36 0.71
C ASP A 222 20.81 8.35 1.86
N GLU A 223 20.82 9.66 1.58
CA GLU A 223 20.91 10.69 2.63
C GLU A 223 19.78 10.53 3.65
N HIS A 224 18.54 10.37 3.19
CA HIS A 224 17.39 10.21 4.08
C HIS A 224 17.32 8.84 4.76
N VAL A 225 17.64 7.75 4.04
CA VAL A 225 17.66 6.40 4.64
C VAL A 225 18.76 6.32 5.70
N PHE A 226 19.98 6.76 5.39
CA PHE A 226 21.12 6.68 6.30
C PHE A 226 20.96 7.58 7.52
N ALA A 227 20.40 8.79 7.36
CA ALA A 227 20.10 9.65 8.51
C ALA A 227 19.18 8.96 9.53
N LYS A 228 18.17 8.21 9.05
CA LYS A 228 17.29 7.44 9.92
C LYS A 228 18.03 6.26 10.58
N LEU A 229 18.77 5.48 9.79
CA LEU A 229 19.55 4.34 10.31
C LEU A 229 20.55 4.76 11.39
N GLN A 230 21.25 5.88 11.20
CA GLN A 230 22.15 6.45 12.21
C GLN A 230 21.42 6.78 13.52
N THR A 231 20.23 7.37 13.42
CA THR A 231 19.40 7.70 14.60
C THR A 231 18.94 6.43 15.33
N LEU A 232 18.64 5.36 14.58
CA LEU A 232 18.28 4.04 15.10
C LEU A 232 19.49 3.19 15.55
N ARG A 233 20.71 3.74 15.50
CA ARG A 233 21.97 3.02 15.80
C ARG A 233 22.08 1.72 15.01
N MET A 234 21.70 1.75 13.74
CA MET A 234 21.65 0.62 12.83
C MET A 234 22.61 0.86 11.65
N ASN A 235 23.38 -0.17 11.28
CA ASN A 235 24.22 -0.14 10.09
C ASN A 235 23.51 -0.79 8.90
N PRO A 236 23.61 -0.22 7.69
CA PRO A 236 23.14 -0.90 6.50
C PRO A 236 23.96 -2.17 6.27
N SER A 237 23.34 -3.17 5.64
CA SER A 237 24.05 -4.34 5.14
C SER A 237 25.05 -3.95 4.06
N ALA A 238 26.03 -4.83 3.82
CA ALA A 238 27.02 -4.63 2.77
C ALA A 238 26.36 -4.42 1.39
N LEU A 239 27.08 -3.83 0.43
CA LEU A 239 26.59 -3.79 -0.94
C LEU A 239 26.46 -5.20 -1.50
N ALA A 240 25.38 -5.46 -2.22
CA ALA A 240 25.19 -6.69 -2.97
C ALA A 240 26.32 -6.88 -4.00
N SER A 241 26.65 -8.15 -4.29
CA SER A 241 27.57 -8.47 -5.39
C SER A 241 26.98 -8.04 -6.75
N ASP A 242 27.79 -8.06 -7.81
CA ASP A 242 27.32 -7.64 -9.14
C ASP A 242 26.32 -8.62 -9.74
N GLU A 243 26.46 -9.92 -9.45
CA GLU A 243 25.52 -10.98 -9.79
C GLU A 243 24.14 -10.74 -9.15
N VAL A 244 24.14 -10.47 -7.83
CA VAL A 244 22.91 -10.21 -7.08
C VAL A 244 22.24 -8.93 -7.57
N PHE A 245 23.01 -7.85 -7.76
CA PHE A 245 22.49 -6.59 -8.27
C PHE A 245 21.89 -6.74 -9.68
N LEU A 246 22.61 -7.42 -10.59
CA LEU A 246 22.16 -7.64 -11.96
C LEU A 246 20.85 -8.41 -11.99
N ARG A 247 20.79 -9.56 -11.30
CA ARG A 247 19.58 -10.38 -11.20
C ARG A 247 18.41 -9.56 -10.67
N ARG A 248 18.65 -8.80 -9.60
CA ARG A 248 17.67 -7.94 -8.94
C ARG A 248 17.11 -6.88 -9.89
N ALA A 249 17.98 -6.16 -10.59
CA ALA A 249 17.59 -5.10 -11.50
C ALA A 249 16.75 -5.64 -12.67
N TYR A 250 17.14 -6.76 -13.26
CA TYR A 250 16.37 -7.42 -14.33
C TYR A 250 14.98 -7.85 -13.85
N LEU A 251 14.88 -8.48 -12.68
CA LEU A 251 13.60 -8.91 -12.12
C LEU A 251 12.70 -7.72 -11.79
N ASP A 252 13.21 -6.69 -11.12
CA ASP A 252 12.40 -5.55 -10.68
C ASP A 252 11.96 -4.63 -11.83
N LEU A 253 12.81 -4.48 -12.86
CA LEU A 253 12.56 -3.57 -13.98
C LEU A 253 11.85 -4.27 -15.15
N LEU A 254 12.21 -5.51 -15.47
CA LEU A 254 11.76 -6.22 -16.69
C LEU A 254 10.90 -7.46 -16.40
N GLY A 255 10.88 -7.94 -15.15
CA GLY A 255 10.14 -9.16 -14.80
C GLY A 255 10.77 -10.47 -15.28
N ILE A 256 12.01 -10.45 -15.77
CA ILE A 256 12.72 -11.61 -16.34
C ILE A 256 14.15 -11.70 -15.80
N LEU A 257 14.89 -12.76 -16.15
CA LEU A 257 16.32 -12.88 -15.87
C LEU A 257 17.16 -12.31 -17.01
N PRO A 258 18.41 -11.87 -16.76
CA PRO A 258 19.37 -11.70 -17.84
C PRO A 258 19.67 -13.06 -18.49
N THR A 259 20.05 -13.03 -19.76
CA THR A 259 20.67 -14.18 -20.41
C THR A 259 22.04 -14.48 -19.78
N ALA A 260 22.51 -15.71 -19.94
CA ALA A 260 23.84 -16.12 -19.44
C ALA A 260 24.96 -15.25 -20.02
N GLU A 261 24.83 -14.82 -21.28
CA GLU A 261 25.81 -13.96 -21.95
C GLU A 261 25.81 -12.53 -21.38
N GLU A 262 24.62 -11.91 -21.22
CA GLU A 262 24.49 -10.60 -20.57
C GLU A 262 25.10 -10.62 -19.16
N ALA A 263 24.83 -11.70 -18.41
CA ALA A 263 25.32 -11.84 -17.05
C ALA A 263 26.85 -11.98 -16.96
N LYS A 264 27.44 -12.87 -17.78
CA LYS A 264 28.91 -13.00 -17.85
C LYS A 264 29.57 -11.70 -18.26
N ARG A 265 29.06 -11.06 -19.31
CA ARG A 265 29.61 -9.81 -19.85
C ARG A 265 29.60 -8.69 -18.82
N PHE A 266 28.52 -8.55 -18.05
CA PHE A 266 28.42 -7.56 -16.98
C PHE A 266 29.44 -7.82 -15.86
N VAL A 267 29.53 -9.05 -15.38
CA VAL A 267 30.43 -9.41 -14.27
C VAL A 267 31.90 -9.33 -14.68
N GLU A 268 32.26 -9.77 -15.88
CA GLU A 268 33.61 -9.67 -16.43
C GLU A 268 34.04 -8.22 -16.66
N ALA A 269 33.13 -7.37 -17.17
CA ALA A 269 33.38 -5.95 -17.34
C ALA A 269 33.57 -5.20 -16.01
N ALA A 270 33.02 -5.73 -14.91
CA ALA A 270 33.26 -5.23 -13.55
C ALA A 270 34.65 -5.67 -13.02
N GLY A 271 35.02 -6.94 -13.24
CA GLY A 271 36.30 -7.52 -12.77
C GLY A 271 37.55 -6.94 -13.45
N ASN A 272 37.44 -6.51 -14.72
CA ASN A 272 38.56 -5.95 -15.48
C ASN A 272 38.87 -4.47 -15.18
N ARG A 273 38.19 -3.84 -14.21
CA ARG A 273 38.44 -2.44 -13.84
C ARG A 273 39.50 -2.35 -12.75
N THR A 274 40.64 -1.72 -13.06
CA THR A 274 41.68 -1.40 -12.06
C THR A 274 41.10 -0.58 -10.90
N PRO A 275 41.39 -0.91 -9.64
CA PRO A 275 41.02 -0.10 -8.48
C PRO A 275 41.91 1.15 -8.44
N ASN A 276 41.69 2.09 -9.35
CA ASN A 276 42.44 3.33 -9.37
C ASN A 276 41.50 4.51 -9.58
N SER A 277 40.80 4.87 -8.50
CA SER A 277 40.16 6.17 -8.39
C SER A 277 40.46 6.74 -7.01
N LYS A 278 41.06 7.93 -7.01
CA LYS A 278 41.27 8.75 -5.82
C LYS A 278 39.94 8.91 -5.05
N PRO A 279 39.96 9.00 -3.71
CA PRO A 279 38.76 9.31 -2.93
C PRO A 279 38.10 10.59 -3.48
N GLY A 280 36.86 10.50 -3.96
CA GLY A 280 36.09 11.63 -4.51
C GLY A 280 35.81 11.64 -6.01
N THR A 281 36.31 10.66 -6.77
CA THR A 281 35.86 10.41 -8.16
C THR A 281 34.75 9.36 -8.17
N GLN A 282 33.71 9.52 -9.00
CA GLN A 282 32.56 8.60 -9.07
C GLN A 282 33.03 7.15 -9.00
N ASN A 283 32.50 6.43 -8.02
CA ASN A 283 32.87 5.05 -7.72
C ASN A 283 32.68 4.21 -9.00
N SER A 284 33.75 3.69 -9.61
CA SER A 284 33.73 3.06 -10.93
C SER A 284 32.74 1.90 -11.04
N LYS A 285 32.44 1.24 -9.91
CA LYS A 285 31.42 0.21 -9.75
C LYS A 285 29.98 0.73 -9.87
N LEU A 286 29.67 1.86 -9.21
CA LEU A 286 28.34 2.47 -9.30
C LEU A 286 28.09 3.08 -10.68
N SER A 287 29.12 3.62 -11.32
CA SER A 287 29.05 4.07 -12.71
C SER A 287 28.72 2.93 -13.69
N HIS A 288 29.25 1.71 -13.47
CA HIS A 288 28.88 0.55 -14.28
C HIS A 288 27.40 0.17 -14.14
N ARG A 289 26.93 0.12 -12.88
CA ARG A 289 25.54 -0.20 -12.54
C ARG A 289 24.56 0.84 -13.08
N ALA A 290 24.93 2.12 -13.02
CA ALA A 290 24.14 3.21 -13.59
C ALA A 290 23.92 3.04 -15.10
N ALA A 291 24.96 2.68 -15.86
CA ALA A 291 24.85 2.43 -17.29
C ALA A 291 23.89 1.26 -17.61
N LEU A 292 23.97 0.17 -16.84
CA LEU A 292 23.00 -0.93 -16.95
C LEU A 292 21.58 -0.47 -16.65
N ILE A 293 21.36 0.31 -15.58
CA ILE A 293 20.03 0.81 -15.22
C ILE A 293 19.43 1.61 -16.38
N ASP A 294 20.23 2.46 -17.01
CA ASP A 294 19.78 3.27 -18.15
C ASP A 294 19.39 2.39 -19.35
N GLU A 295 20.17 1.34 -19.65
CA GLU A 295 19.84 0.36 -20.68
C GLU A 295 18.54 -0.40 -20.36
N LEU A 296 18.39 -0.91 -19.14
CA LEU A 296 17.21 -1.70 -18.75
C LEU A 296 15.94 -0.86 -18.75
N LEU A 297 16.01 0.43 -18.43
CA LEU A 297 14.84 1.29 -18.53
C LEU A 297 14.36 1.32 -19.98
N GLU A 298 15.21 1.53 -20.98
CA GLU A 298 14.79 1.66 -22.38
C GLU A 298 14.29 0.37 -23.04
N ARG A 299 14.44 -0.78 -22.38
CA ARG A 299 13.99 -2.07 -22.91
C ARG A 299 12.47 -2.19 -23.01
N PRO A 300 11.94 -2.86 -24.05
CA PRO A 300 10.49 -3.04 -24.22
C PRO A 300 9.84 -3.81 -23.06
N GLU A 301 10.58 -4.73 -22.44
CA GLU A 301 10.10 -5.53 -21.32
C GLU A 301 9.77 -4.69 -20.08
N PHE A 302 10.38 -3.51 -19.95
CA PHE A 302 10.01 -2.55 -18.91
C PHE A 302 8.54 -2.13 -19.06
N ALA A 303 8.11 -1.81 -20.28
CA ALA A 303 6.74 -1.39 -20.54
C ALA A 303 5.75 -2.52 -20.31
N ASP A 304 6.11 -3.77 -20.66
CA ASP A 304 5.28 -4.95 -20.42
C ASP A 304 5.07 -5.18 -18.92
N PHE A 305 6.17 -5.22 -18.16
CA PHE A 305 6.12 -5.55 -16.74
C PHE A 305 5.46 -4.44 -15.90
N TRP A 306 5.65 -3.18 -16.26
CA TRP A 306 4.96 -2.08 -15.57
C TRP A 306 3.51 -1.93 -16.03
N ALA A 307 3.15 -2.33 -17.25
CA ALA A 307 1.76 -2.36 -17.70
C ALA A 307 0.96 -3.40 -16.91
N LEU A 308 1.56 -4.56 -16.62
CA LEU A 308 0.97 -5.59 -15.77
C LEU A 308 0.53 -5.04 -14.40
N LYS A 309 1.41 -4.29 -13.73
CA LYS A 309 1.12 -3.68 -12.41
C LYS A 309 -0.08 -2.73 -12.49
N TRP A 310 -0.12 -1.90 -13.53
CA TRP A 310 -1.26 -1.01 -13.78
C TRP A 310 -2.53 -1.76 -14.18
N ALA A 311 -2.41 -2.85 -14.93
CA ALA A 311 -3.54 -3.67 -15.35
C ALA A 311 -4.24 -4.31 -14.16
N ASP A 312 -3.49 -4.71 -13.13
CA ASP A 312 -4.05 -5.21 -11.88
C ASP A 312 -4.85 -4.13 -11.16
N LEU A 313 -4.24 -2.94 -10.95
CA LEU A 313 -4.89 -1.82 -10.27
C LEU A 313 -6.13 -1.30 -11.00
N LEU A 314 -6.09 -1.26 -12.33
CA LEU A 314 -7.17 -0.72 -13.17
C LEU A 314 -8.21 -1.79 -13.55
N ARG A 315 -8.12 -2.99 -12.95
CA ARG A 315 -9.10 -4.07 -13.10
C ARG A 315 -9.29 -4.49 -14.56
N VAL A 316 -8.18 -4.62 -15.29
CA VAL A 316 -8.18 -5.02 -16.69
C VAL A 316 -8.51 -6.51 -16.77
N GLU A 317 -9.80 -6.83 -16.84
CA GLU A 317 -10.30 -8.20 -16.85
C GLU A 317 -11.47 -8.41 -17.83
N GLU A 318 -11.36 -9.48 -18.61
CA GLU A 318 -12.24 -9.81 -19.73
C GLU A 318 -13.72 -9.86 -19.32
N LYS A 319 -14.03 -10.42 -18.13
CA LYS A 319 -15.43 -10.55 -17.70
C LYS A 319 -16.18 -9.22 -17.71
N THR A 320 -15.49 -8.13 -17.36
CA THR A 320 -16.09 -6.79 -17.27
C THR A 320 -15.86 -5.97 -18.54
N LEU A 321 -14.71 -6.16 -19.20
CA LEU A 321 -14.25 -5.35 -20.33
C LEU A 321 -14.45 -5.99 -21.70
N ASP A 322 -14.91 -7.24 -21.77
CA ASP A 322 -14.79 -8.15 -22.91
C ASP A 322 -13.37 -8.31 -23.46
N ALA A 323 -13.20 -9.26 -24.38
CA ALA A 323 -11.88 -9.59 -24.92
C ALA A 323 -11.26 -8.40 -25.65
N LYS A 324 -12.06 -7.62 -26.39
CA LYS A 324 -11.56 -6.50 -27.20
C LYS A 324 -11.22 -5.30 -26.32
N GLY A 325 -12.14 -4.88 -25.45
CA GLY A 325 -11.91 -3.76 -24.53
C GLY A 325 -10.72 -4.02 -23.59
N MET A 326 -10.58 -5.25 -23.10
CA MET A 326 -9.41 -5.67 -22.32
C MET A 326 -8.10 -5.55 -23.12
N GLN A 327 -8.05 -6.07 -24.35
CA GLN A 327 -6.85 -6.01 -25.20
C GLN A 327 -6.46 -4.58 -25.56
N ASP A 328 -7.45 -3.76 -25.94
CA ASP A 328 -7.21 -2.36 -26.32
C ASP A 328 -6.75 -1.54 -25.11
N PHE A 329 -7.35 -1.76 -23.94
CA PHE A 329 -6.96 -1.04 -22.73
C PHE A 329 -5.54 -1.45 -22.29
N HIS A 330 -5.23 -2.75 -22.29
CA HIS A 330 -3.88 -3.22 -22.00
C HIS A 330 -2.84 -2.66 -22.99
N ARG A 331 -3.16 -2.60 -24.29
CA ARG A 331 -2.28 -2.01 -25.30
C ARG A 331 -2.03 -0.53 -25.04
N TRP A 332 -3.06 0.22 -24.64
CA TRP A 332 -2.91 1.62 -24.25
C TRP A 332 -2.03 1.80 -23.01
N LEU A 333 -2.17 0.93 -21.99
CA LEU A 333 -1.30 0.94 -20.80
C LEU A 333 0.16 0.74 -21.20
N ARG A 334 0.43 -0.32 -21.97
CA ARG A 334 1.77 -0.64 -22.46
C ARG A 334 2.36 0.49 -23.31
N ALA A 335 1.58 1.04 -24.24
CA ALA A 335 2.04 2.14 -25.09
C ALA A 335 2.35 3.42 -24.28
N SER A 336 1.56 3.71 -23.25
CA SER A 336 1.79 4.83 -22.35
C SER A 336 3.12 4.69 -21.60
N LEU A 337 3.43 3.49 -21.12
CA LEU A 337 4.69 3.23 -20.41
C LEU A 337 5.90 3.17 -21.36
N ALA A 338 5.74 2.55 -22.53
CA ALA A 338 6.79 2.47 -23.55
C ALA A 338 7.23 3.87 -24.01
N SER A 339 6.29 4.77 -24.28
CA SER A 339 6.56 6.16 -24.66
C SER A 339 7.05 7.05 -23.51
N GLY A 340 7.08 6.55 -22.27
CA GLY A 340 7.47 7.33 -21.11
C GLY A 340 6.48 8.44 -20.76
N LYS A 341 5.18 8.21 -21.01
CA LYS A 341 4.11 9.17 -20.73
C LYS A 341 4.20 9.65 -19.26
N PRO A 342 4.23 10.98 -19.02
CA PRO A 342 4.13 11.54 -17.68
C PRO A 342 2.93 10.99 -16.91
N MET A 343 3.13 10.64 -15.64
CA MET A 343 2.08 9.97 -14.87
C MET A 343 0.89 10.88 -14.57
N ASP A 344 1.10 12.19 -14.50
CA ASP A 344 0.02 13.18 -14.42
C ASP A 344 -0.84 13.15 -15.69
N GLN A 345 -0.25 13.14 -16.87
CA GLN A 345 -0.96 12.99 -18.13
C GLN A 345 -1.71 11.65 -18.21
N PHE A 346 -1.05 10.54 -17.83
CA PHE A 346 -1.68 9.22 -17.77
C PHE A 346 -2.95 9.22 -16.90
N ALA A 347 -2.88 9.83 -15.72
CA ALA A 347 -4.02 9.91 -14.81
C ALA A 347 -5.10 10.88 -15.33
N ARG A 348 -4.70 12.00 -15.96
CA ARG A 348 -5.65 12.94 -16.59
C ARG A 348 -6.45 12.26 -17.69
N GLU A 349 -5.79 11.51 -18.58
CA GLU A 349 -6.46 10.77 -19.66
C GLU A 349 -7.46 9.76 -19.12
N LEU A 350 -7.16 9.04 -18.04
CA LEU A 350 -8.09 8.09 -17.41
C LEU A 350 -9.32 8.79 -16.80
N ILE A 351 -9.12 9.85 -16.02
CA ILE A 351 -10.23 10.54 -15.34
C ILE A 351 -11.06 11.36 -16.32
N ALA A 352 -10.45 12.04 -17.28
CA ALA A 352 -11.19 12.82 -18.27
C ALA A 352 -11.79 11.97 -19.41
N SER A 353 -11.51 10.66 -19.42
CA SER A 353 -11.87 9.76 -20.54
C SER A 353 -13.36 9.75 -20.90
N ARG A 354 -13.63 9.79 -22.21
CA ARG A 354 -14.95 9.72 -22.83
C ARG A 354 -14.83 9.05 -24.19
N GLY A 355 -15.97 8.71 -24.78
CA GLY A 355 -16.03 8.15 -26.12
C GLY A 355 -16.15 6.63 -26.10
N SER A 356 -15.88 6.02 -27.25
CA SER A 356 -15.99 4.57 -27.42
C SER A 356 -14.96 3.87 -26.55
N THR A 357 -15.41 2.86 -25.78
CA THR A 357 -14.53 1.96 -25.03
C THR A 357 -13.57 1.14 -25.90
N TYR A 358 -13.69 1.19 -27.22
CA TYR A 358 -12.74 0.58 -28.16
C TYR A 358 -11.80 1.61 -28.79
N SER A 359 -12.31 2.76 -29.21
CA SER A 359 -11.48 3.81 -29.85
C SER A 359 -10.77 4.71 -28.84
N ASN A 360 -11.29 4.79 -27.61
CA ASN A 360 -10.74 5.49 -26.44
C ASN A 360 -10.54 4.47 -25.31
N PRO A 361 -9.49 3.63 -25.37
CA PRO A 361 -9.36 2.49 -24.46
C PRO A 361 -9.28 2.88 -22.99
N GLU A 362 -8.78 4.08 -22.66
CA GLU A 362 -8.77 4.66 -21.32
C GLU A 362 -10.18 4.77 -20.70
N ALA A 363 -11.24 4.89 -21.52
CA ALA A 363 -12.63 4.92 -21.06
C ALA A 363 -13.09 3.58 -20.43
N ASN A 364 -12.34 2.49 -20.62
CA ASN A 364 -12.58 1.23 -19.94
C ASN A 364 -12.39 1.33 -18.41
N PHE A 365 -11.68 2.34 -17.90
CA PHE A 365 -11.63 2.63 -16.47
C PHE A 365 -13.04 2.76 -15.86
N TYR A 366 -13.93 3.45 -16.56
CA TYR A 366 -15.33 3.59 -16.16
C TYR A 366 -16.08 2.28 -16.32
N ARG A 367 -15.85 1.54 -17.40
CA ARG A 367 -16.47 0.23 -17.63
C ARG A 367 -16.16 -0.77 -16.51
N ALA A 368 -14.93 -0.79 -16.02
CA ALA A 368 -14.52 -1.60 -14.87
C ALA A 368 -15.19 -1.12 -13.57
N ASN A 369 -15.39 0.20 -13.42
CA ASN A 369 -15.94 0.84 -12.22
C ASN A 369 -17.34 1.41 -12.50
N ARG A 370 -18.38 0.55 -12.40
CA ARG A 370 -19.70 0.85 -12.97
C ARG A 370 -20.50 1.94 -12.26
N THR A 371 -20.47 2.02 -10.92
CA THR A 371 -21.28 2.99 -10.17
C THR A 371 -20.46 4.23 -9.80
N PRO A 372 -21.10 5.41 -9.59
CA PRO A 372 -20.39 6.62 -9.16
C PRO A 372 -19.52 6.38 -7.92
N VAL A 373 -20.05 5.64 -6.96
CA VAL A 373 -19.36 5.28 -5.71
C VAL A 373 -18.10 4.45 -5.97
N ILE A 374 -18.18 3.38 -6.78
CA ILE A 374 -17.02 2.53 -7.09
C ILE A 374 -15.95 3.32 -7.85
N ARG A 375 -16.35 4.23 -8.75
CA ARG A 375 -15.40 5.12 -9.46
C ARG A 375 -14.69 6.05 -8.50
N ALA A 376 -15.44 6.63 -7.57
CA ALA A 376 -14.93 7.55 -6.56
C ALA A 376 -13.90 6.86 -5.66
N GLU A 377 -14.23 5.66 -5.17
CA GLU A 377 -13.31 4.84 -4.37
C GLU A 377 -12.06 4.47 -5.16
N ALA A 378 -12.21 4.00 -6.41
CA ALA A 378 -11.09 3.65 -7.26
C ALA A 378 -10.18 4.85 -7.55
N ALA A 379 -10.75 6.01 -7.87
CA ALA A 379 -9.99 7.23 -8.15
C ALA A 379 -9.22 7.73 -6.90
N ALA A 380 -9.87 7.75 -5.73
CA ALA A 380 -9.22 8.14 -4.48
C ALA A 380 -8.11 7.17 -4.08
N GLN A 381 -8.34 5.86 -4.19
CA GLN A 381 -7.37 4.85 -3.76
C GLN A 381 -6.17 4.75 -4.71
N VAL A 382 -6.40 4.71 -6.02
CA VAL A 382 -5.32 4.57 -7.03
C VAL A 382 -4.48 5.82 -7.09
N PHE A 383 -5.13 6.98 -7.27
CA PHE A 383 -4.44 8.21 -7.61
C PHE A 383 -4.11 9.07 -6.39
N LEU A 384 -4.87 9.01 -5.30
CA LEU A 384 -4.64 9.85 -4.11
C LEU A 384 -4.15 9.04 -2.89
N GLY A 385 -4.04 7.72 -3.01
CA GLY A 385 -3.66 6.84 -1.90
C GLY A 385 -4.60 6.96 -0.70
N THR A 386 -5.88 7.26 -0.95
CA THR A 386 -6.87 7.53 0.09
C THR A 386 -7.97 6.47 0.07
N ARG A 387 -8.17 5.79 1.21
CA ARG A 387 -9.22 4.78 1.39
C ARG A 387 -10.46 5.41 2.02
N LEU A 388 -11.50 5.59 1.20
CA LEU A 388 -12.73 6.26 1.62
C LEU A 388 -13.82 5.30 2.10
N GLN A 389 -13.67 3.99 1.94
CA GLN A 389 -14.74 3.00 2.13
C GLN A 389 -15.37 3.05 3.53
N CYS A 390 -14.58 3.27 4.59
CA CYS A 390 -15.16 3.39 5.94
C CYS A 390 -16.04 4.63 6.09
N ALA A 391 -15.79 5.69 5.31
CA ALA A 391 -16.58 6.91 5.29
C ALA A 391 -17.98 6.71 4.67
N GLN A 392 -18.23 5.60 3.99
CA GLN A 392 -19.51 5.30 3.34
C GLN A 392 -20.67 5.24 4.35
N CYS A 393 -20.46 4.62 5.51
CA CYS A 393 -21.52 4.36 6.50
C CYS A 393 -21.48 5.30 7.70
N HIS A 394 -20.30 5.83 8.04
CA HIS A 394 -20.05 6.76 9.15
C HIS A 394 -18.76 7.53 8.87
N ASN A 395 -18.46 8.62 9.58
CA ASN A 395 -17.16 9.29 9.42
C ASN A 395 -15.98 8.33 9.62
N HIS A 396 -14.93 8.47 8.82
CA HIS A 396 -13.80 7.54 8.84
C HIS A 396 -13.17 7.50 10.24
N PRO A 397 -13.06 6.34 10.90
CA PRO A 397 -12.70 6.27 12.31
C PRO A 397 -11.22 6.57 12.56
N PHE A 398 -10.38 6.41 11.53
CA PHE A 398 -8.94 6.55 11.59
C PHE A 398 -8.39 7.64 10.65
N ASP A 399 -9.26 8.45 10.05
CA ASP A 399 -8.88 9.48 9.09
C ASP A 399 -9.84 10.67 9.19
N ARG A 400 -9.51 11.79 8.56
CA ARG A 400 -10.29 13.04 8.62
C ARG A 400 -11.56 13.03 7.78
N TRP A 401 -11.73 12.04 6.91
CA TRP A 401 -12.81 12.03 5.92
C TRP A 401 -14.16 11.76 6.56
N THR A 402 -15.11 12.66 6.31
CA THR A 402 -16.48 12.52 6.77
C THR A 402 -17.32 11.73 5.76
N GLN A 403 -18.51 11.30 6.19
CA GLN A 403 -19.48 10.70 5.27
C GLN A 403 -19.94 11.70 4.20
N ASP A 404 -19.96 13.00 4.52
CA ASP A 404 -20.27 14.03 3.53
C ASP A 404 -19.17 14.12 2.48
N ASP A 405 -17.89 14.13 2.88
CA ASP A 405 -16.76 14.10 1.95
C ASP A 405 -16.83 12.89 1.01
N TYR A 406 -17.23 11.72 1.52
CA TYR A 406 -17.38 10.50 0.73
C TYR A 406 -18.41 10.67 -0.40
N TYR A 407 -19.62 11.13 -0.06
CA TYR A 407 -20.70 11.24 -1.04
C TYR A 407 -20.55 12.45 -1.94
N ASP A 408 -19.98 13.56 -1.45
CA ASP A 408 -19.64 14.75 -2.23
C ASP A 408 -18.53 14.44 -3.25
N TRP A 409 -17.54 13.62 -2.88
CA TRP A 409 -16.55 13.09 -3.81
C TRP A 409 -17.18 12.14 -4.84
N ALA A 410 -18.06 11.23 -4.41
CA ALA A 410 -18.77 10.33 -5.32
C ALA A 410 -19.68 11.07 -6.32
N ALA A 411 -20.21 12.23 -5.93
CA ALA A 411 -21.04 13.06 -6.79
C ALA A 411 -20.29 13.58 -8.03
N LEU A 412 -18.96 13.72 -8.00
CA LEU A 412 -18.13 14.08 -9.18
C LEU A 412 -18.27 13.08 -10.34
N PHE A 413 -18.60 11.83 -10.03
CA PHE A 413 -18.73 10.75 -11.02
C PHE A 413 -20.19 10.42 -11.35
N ALA A 414 -21.15 11.15 -10.76
CA ALA A 414 -22.58 10.85 -10.84
C ALA A 414 -23.15 11.00 -12.25
N ARG A 415 -22.56 11.88 -13.05
CA ARG A 415 -22.99 12.18 -14.42
C ARG A 415 -22.36 11.28 -15.46
N VAL A 416 -21.39 10.43 -15.11
CA VAL A 416 -20.76 9.52 -16.07
C VAL A 416 -21.72 8.36 -16.38
N ASP A 417 -22.14 8.26 -17.63
CA ASP A 417 -23.12 7.30 -18.12
C ASP A 417 -22.69 6.64 -19.44
N TYR A 418 -23.43 5.63 -19.90
CA TYR A 418 -23.10 4.82 -21.06
C TYR A 418 -24.21 4.81 -22.09
N LYS A 419 -23.86 5.02 -23.35
CA LYS A 419 -24.68 4.58 -24.48
C LYS A 419 -24.20 3.19 -24.90
N ILE A 420 -25.06 2.19 -24.72
CA ILE A 420 -24.78 0.82 -25.18
C ILE A 420 -24.99 0.79 -26.69
N ILE A 421 -23.92 0.50 -27.44
CA ILE A 421 -23.99 0.29 -28.89
C ILE A 421 -24.31 -1.18 -29.15
N GLU A 422 -23.60 -2.07 -28.46
CA GLU A 422 -23.79 -3.50 -28.58
C GLU A 422 -23.56 -4.19 -27.22
N ASN A 423 -24.32 -5.26 -26.97
CA ASN A 423 -24.16 -6.08 -25.76
C ASN A 423 -24.67 -7.52 -25.98
N LYS A 424 -23.80 -8.38 -26.52
CA LYS A 424 -24.03 -9.78 -26.88
C LYS A 424 -23.74 -10.74 -25.70
N ARG A 425 -24.30 -10.47 -24.51
CA ARG A 425 -24.11 -11.36 -23.34
C ARG A 425 -24.59 -12.77 -23.65
N ARG A 426 -23.85 -13.75 -23.16
CA ARG A 426 -24.16 -15.18 -23.29
C ARG A 426 -25.00 -15.66 -22.12
N ASP A 427 -24.72 -15.15 -20.92
CA ASP A 427 -25.47 -15.42 -19.70
C ASP A 427 -26.30 -14.19 -19.32
N THR A 428 -27.61 -14.27 -19.55
CA THR A 428 -28.55 -13.19 -19.22
C THR A 428 -28.74 -13.00 -17.71
N ASN A 429 -28.36 -13.98 -16.88
CA ASN A 429 -28.41 -13.89 -15.42
C ASN A 429 -27.15 -13.25 -14.83
N ASP A 430 -26.02 -13.31 -15.52
CA ASP A 430 -24.78 -12.65 -15.10
C ASP A 430 -24.78 -11.18 -15.53
N LYS A 431 -25.38 -10.32 -14.70
CA LYS A 431 -25.46 -8.87 -14.97
C LYS A 431 -24.08 -8.20 -15.10
N HIS A 432 -23.01 -8.85 -14.66
CA HIS A 432 -21.63 -8.36 -14.77
C HIS A 432 -20.95 -8.73 -16.09
N GLU A 433 -21.45 -9.73 -16.82
CA GLU A 433 -20.95 -10.04 -18.16
C GLU A 433 -21.36 -8.90 -19.10
N PHE A 434 -20.41 -8.37 -19.87
CA PHE A 434 -20.68 -7.40 -20.92
C PHE A 434 -19.83 -7.76 -22.13
N ILE A 435 -20.45 -7.88 -23.31
CA ILE A 435 -19.76 -8.25 -24.55
C ILE A 435 -20.18 -7.28 -25.65
N GLY A 436 -19.37 -6.27 -25.95
CA GLY A 436 -19.71 -5.29 -26.97
C GLY A 436 -19.25 -3.87 -26.64
N GLU A 437 -19.58 -2.94 -27.53
CA GLU A 437 -19.13 -1.57 -27.43
C GLU A 437 -20.07 -0.69 -26.61
N GLN A 438 -19.46 0.19 -25.81
CA GLN A 438 -20.15 1.28 -25.12
C GLN A 438 -19.45 2.61 -25.37
N ILE A 439 -20.24 3.67 -25.44
CA ILE A 439 -19.75 5.05 -25.44
C ILE A 439 -19.93 5.64 -24.05
N VAL A 440 -18.83 6.02 -23.41
CA VAL A 440 -18.83 6.78 -22.15
C VAL A 440 -19.09 8.24 -22.46
N TYR A 441 -20.07 8.84 -21.77
CA TYR A 441 -20.39 10.26 -21.92
C TYR A 441 -20.77 10.88 -20.57
N LEU A 442 -20.76 12.21 -20.52
CA LEU A 442 -21.23 12.96 -19.35
C LEU A 442 -22.69 13.38 -19.57
N ALA A 443 -23.60 12.80 -18.81
CA ALA A 443 -25.01 13.16 -18.81
C ALA A 443 -25.23 14.60 -18.31
N ARG A 444 -26.38 15.19 -18.66
CA ARG A 444 -26.76 16.55 -18.19
C ARG A 444 -27.16 16.58 -16.71
N LYS A 445 -27.64 15.45 -16.19
CA LYS A 445 -28.09 15.28 -14.80
C LYS A 445 -27.49 14.01 -14.23
N GLY A 446 -27.20 14.03 -12.94
CA GLY A 446 -26.70 12.90 -12.18
C GLY A 446 -26.48 13.35 -10.75
N SER A 447 -26.84 12.51 -9.78
CA SER A 447 -26.66 12.80 -8.37
C SER A 447 -26.40 11.52 -7.60
N VAL A 448 -25.69 11.64 -6.48
CA VAL A 448 -25.58 10.60 -5.46
C VAL A 448 -26.33 11.08 -4.22
N THR A 449 -27.19 10.24 -3.64
CA THR A 449 -27.88 10.59 -2.40
C THR A 449 -27.01 10.24 -1.21
N ASN A 450 -26.85 11.17 -0.27
CA ASN A 450 -26.23 10.89 1.02
C ASN A 450 -27.27 10.25 1.95
N PRO A 451 -27.08 8.99 2.38
CA PRO A 451 -28.07 8.25 3.16
C PRO A 451 -28.27 8.79 4.57
N ARG A 452 -27.34 9.60 5.09
CA ARG A 452 -27.48 10.21 6.43
C ARG A 452 -28.36 11.45 6.40
N THR A 453 -28.26 12.27 5.35
CA THR A 453 -29.02 13.52 5.22
C THR A 453 -30.26 13.37 4.34
N GLU A 454 -30.38 12.27 3.61
CA GLU A 454 -31.41 12.00 2.59
C GLU A 454 -31.44 13.04 1.45
N LYS A 455 -30.38 13.84 1.33
CA LYS A 455 -30.23 14.88 0.31
C LYS A 455 -29.26 14.44 -0.77
N ALA A 456 -29.37 15.07 -1.95
CA ALA A 456 -28.36 14.93 -2.98
C ALA A 456 -27.03 15.52 -2.48
N ALA A 457 -25.96 14.75 -2.64
CA ALA A 457 -24.59 15.19 -2.37
C ALA A 457 -24.12 16.19 -3.42
N GLU A 458 -23.23 17.08 -3.02
CA GLU A 458 -22.71 18.13 -3.89
C GLU A 458 -21.30 17.76 -4.39
N PRO A 459 -21.04 17.76 -5.71
CA PRO A 459 -19.71 17.46 -6.22
C PRO A 459 -18.63 18.33 -5.55
N ARG A 460 -17.65 17.71 -4.90
CA ARG A 460 -16.54 18.39 -4.22
C ARG A 460 -15.26 17.56 -4.28
N PHE A 461 -14.13 18.24 -4.51
CA PHE A 461 -12.81 17.61 -4.41
C PHE A 461 -12.43 17.37 -2.94
N LEU A 462 -11.64 16.31 -2.68
CA LEU A 462 -11.24 15.96 -1.32
C LEU A 462 -10.37 17.04 -0.68
N GLY A 463 -10.81 17.56 0.48
CA GLY A 463 -10.02 18.47 1.30
C GLY A 463 -9.88 19.90 0.75
N VAL A 464 -10.67 20.28 -0.26
CA VAL A 464 -10.73 21.65 -0.78
C VAL A 464 -12.16 22.11 -0.98
N ALA A 465 -12.37 23.43 -1.05
CA ALA A 465 -13.67 24.02 -1.31
C ALA A 465 -14.20 23.66 -2.71
N LYS A 466 -15.52 23.73 -2.87
CA LYS A 466 -16.26 23.41 -4.11
C LYS A 466 -15.73 24.24 -5.30
N PRO A 467 -15.23 23.61 -6.37
CA PRO A 467 -14.91 24.29 -7.61
C PRO A 467 -16.17 24.86 -8.29
N ASP A 468 -16.03 25.96 -9.03
CA ASP A 468 -17.08 26.45 -9.91
C ASP A 468 -17.17 25.54 -11.15
N PHE A 469 -18.15 24.64 -11.18
CA PHE A 469 -18.42 23.72 -12.29
C PHE A 469 -19.37 24.31 -13.34
N GLU A 470 -19.85 25.55 -13.18
CA GLU A 470 -20.69 26.19 -14.22
C GLU A 470 -19.88 26.53 -15.47
N LYS A 471 -18.56 26.70 -15.32
CA LYS A 471 -17.65 27.17 -16.37
C LYS A 471 -16.68 26.12 -16.88
N GLN A 472 -16.65 24.93 -16.29
CA GLN A 472 -15.69 23.89 -16.63
C GLN A 472 -16.31 22.50 -16.54
N ASP A 473 -15.79 21.60 -17.35
CA ASP A 473 -16.14 20.19 -17.29
C ASP A 473 -15.67 19.56 -15.96
N GLU A 474 -16.57 18.90 -15.24
CA GLU A 474 -16.32 18.33 -13.90
C GLU A 474 -15.15 17.33 -13.88
N LEU A 475 -15.04 16.46 -14.89
CA LEU A 475 -13.99 15.44 -14.95
C LEU A 475 -12.66 16.04 -15.36
N GLU A 476 -12.64 17.01 -16.27
CA GLU A 476 -11.41 17.75 -16.64
C GLU A 476 -10.87 18.56 -15.45
N ALA A 477 -11.77 19.24 -14.73
CA ALA A 477 -11.42 19.97 -13.54
C ALA A 477 -10.87 19.04 -12.45
N LEU A 478 -11.50 17.88 -12.27
CA LEU A 478 -11.04 16.85 -11.35
C LEU A 478 -9.66 16.32 -11.74
N ALA A 479 -9.49 15.93 -13.00
CA ALA A 479 -8.23 15.44 -13.56
C ALA A 479 -7.09 16.46 -13.35
N THR A 480 -7.37 17.73 -13.61
CA THR A 480 -6.43 18.85 -13.44
C THR A 480 -6.07 19.05 -11.97
N TRP A 481 -7.05 19.12 -11.07
CA TRP A 481 -6.81 19.28 -9.63
C TRP A 481 -6.07 18.09 -9.03
N MET A 482 -6.46 16.87 -9.41
CA MET A 482 -5.89 15.63 -8.90
C MET A 482 -4.40 15.55 -9.22
N THR A 483 -4.01 15.99 -10.42
CA THR A 483 -2.64 15.88 -10.92
C THR A 483 -1.84 17.18 -10.81
N ALA A 484 -2.40 18.22 -10.18
CA ALA A 484 -1.72 19.49 -10.00
C ALA A 484 -0.45 19.33 -9.15
N PRO A 485 0.67 20.00 -9.49
CA PRO A 485 1.89 20.02 -8.67
C PRO A 485 1.67 20.43 -7.21
N ALA A 486 0.66 21.27 -6.96
CA ALA A 486 0.29 21.74 -5.63
C ALA A 486 -0.54 20.71 -4.83
N ASN A 487 -1.05 19.65 -5.47
CA ASN A 487 -1.77 18.57 -4.79
C ASN A 487 -0.78 17.46 -4.36
N PRO A 488 -0.41 17.40 -3.08
CA PRO A 488 0.62 16.46 -2.63
C PRO A 488 0.14 15.01 -2.63
N LEU A 489 -1.18 14.76 -2.63
CA LEU A 489 -1.74 13.41 -2.51
C LEU A 489 -1.36 12.54 -3.71
N PHE A 490 -1.47 13.08 -4.92
CA PHE A 490 -1.14 12.35 -6.13
C PHE A 490 0.32 11.97 -6.20
N ALA A 491 1.21 12.96 -6.14
CA ALA A 491 2.64 12.71 -6.23
C ALA A 491 3.12 11.75 -5.13
N ARG A 492 2.64 11.90 -3.87
CA ARG A 492 2.99 11.00 -2.77
C ARG A 492 2.52 9.56 -3.00
N ALA A 493 1.27 9.37 -3.44
CA ALA A 493 0.74 8.02 -3.71
C ALA A 493 1.55 7.32 -4.81
N GLN A 494 1.89 8.05 -5.88
CA GLN A 494 2.63 7.49 -7.01
C GLN A 494 4.07 7.12 -6.64
N VAL A 495 4.82 7.98 -5.95
CA VAL A 495 6.21 7.66 -5.56
C VAL A 495 6.27 6.54 -4.52
N ASN A 496 5.28 6.46 -3.62
CA ASN A 496 5.21 5.38 -2.64
C ASN A 496 4.93 4.01 -3.31
N ARG A 497 4.10 4.00 -4.35
CA ARG A 497 3.84 2.79 -5.16
C ARG A 497 5.08 2.35 -5.94
N ILE A 498 5.80 3.29 -6.56
CA ILE A 498 7.09 3.01 -7.23
C ILE A 498 8.07 2.41 -6.22
N TRP A 499 8.21 3.05 -5.05
CA TRP A 499 9.06 2.59 -3.96
C TRP A 499 8.69 1.17 -3.52
N PHE A 500 7.40 0.88 -3.29
CA PHE A 500 6.94 -0.46 -2.91
C PHE A 500 7.35 -1.54 -3.91
N HIS A 501 7.14 -1.34 -5.22
CA HIS A 501 7.48 -2.37 -6.20
C HIS A 501 8.99 -2.65 -6.25
N LEU A 502 9.84 -1.66 -5.99
CA LEU A 502 11.30 -1.79 -6.01
C LEU A 502 11.87 -2.29 -4.68
N MET A 503 11.38 -1.76 -3.56
CA MET A 503 11.94 -1.94 -2.22
C MET A 503 11.17 -2.97 -1.38
N GLY A 504 10.03 -3.47 -1.87
CA GLY A 504 9.24 -4.53 -1.24
C GLY A 504 8.24 -4.07 -0.18
N ARG A 505 8.45 -2.89 0.43
CA ARG A 505 7.56 -2.29 1.42
C ARG A 505 7.45 -0.79 1.16
N GLY A 506 6.24 -0.26 1.14
CA GLY A 506 6.00 1.17 0.95
C GLY A 506 6.58 2.00 2.09
N ILE A 507 6.93 3.26 1.82
CA ILE A 507 7.24 4.23 2.88
C ILE A 507 5.99 4.47 3.74
N VAL A 508 4.82 4.50 3.11
CA VAL A 508 3.52 4.26 3.76
C VAL A 508 3.09 2.86 3.37
N ASP A 509 2.73 2.03 4.36
CA ASP A 509 2.30 0.64 4.16
C ASP A 509 1.04 0.38 5.01
N PRO A 510 -0.07 -0.11 4.44
CA PRO A 510 -0.30 -0.44 3.02
C PRO A 510 -0.11 0.76 2.07
N ILE A 511 0.26 0.47 0.82
CA ILE A 511 0.81 1.46 -0.13
C ILE A 511 -0.14 2.58 -0.56
N ASP A 512 -1.43 2.36 -0.36
CA ASP A 512 -2.56 3.20 -0.76
C ASP A 512 -3.39 3.65 0.45
N ASP A 513 -2.79 3.65 1.64
CA ASP A 513 -3.46 3.96 2.91
C ASP A 513 -2.82 5.18 3.60
N PHE A 514 -2.84 6.33 2.92
CA PHE A 514 -2.33 7.60 3.42
C PHE A 514 -3.35 8.24 4.36
N ARG A 515 -3.13 8.04 5.66
CA ARG A 515 -3.91 8.68 6.72
C ARG A 515 -3.02 9.09 7.87
N ALA A 516 -3.47 10.04 8.69
CA ALA A 516 -2.70 10.52 9.84
C ALA A 516 -2.31 9.38 10.80
N THR A 517 -3.16 8.37 10.94
CA THR A 517 -2.95 7.19 11.80
C THR A 517 -2.04 6.12 11.19
N ASN A 518 -1.62 6.29 9.95
CA ASN A 518 -0.65 5.43 9.27
C ASN A 518 0.50 6.27 8.73
N PRO A 519 1.35 6.83 9.61
CA PRO A 519 2.39 7.76 9.19
C PRO A 519 3.46 7.05 8.35
N ALA A 520 4.06 7.81 7.43
CA ALA A 520 5.23 7.38 6.68
C ALA A 520 6.38 6.95 7.60
N SER A 521 7.03 5.83 7.27
CA SER A 521 8.23 5.34 7.95
C SER A 521 9.42 6.30 7.78
N HIS A 522 9.51 6.97 6.62
CA HIS A 522 10.53 7.97 6.30
C HIS A 522 9.88 9.21 5.69
N PRO A 523 9.27 10.10 6.51
CA PRO A 523 8.56 11.28 6.01
C PRO A 523 9.43 12.18 5.13
N ALA A 524 10.67 12.43 5.55
CA ALA A 524 11.61 13.27 4.79
C ALA A 524 11.97 12.66 3.42
N LEU A 525 12.14 11.33 3.35
CA LEU A 525 12.38 10.62 2.09
C LEU A 525 11.18 10.70 1.15
N LEU A 526 9.97 10.49 1.70
CA LEU A 526 8.73 10.61 0.91
C LEU A 526 8.58 12.02 0.34
N ASP A 527 8.87 13.05 1.13
CA ASP A 527 8.83 14.44 0.68
C ASP A 527 9.86 14.74 -0.41
N ALA A 528 11.08 14.24 -0.26
CA ALA A 528 12.12 14.40 -1.27
C ALA A 528 11.78 13.69 -2.59
N LEU A 529 11.29 12.45 -2.54
CA LEU A 529 10.83 11.71 -3.72
C LEU A 529 9.65 12.40 -4.39
N THR A 530 8.70 12.90 -3.60
CA THR A 530 7.53 13.64 -4.11
C THR A 530 7.97 14.89 -4.87
N LYS A 531 8.91 15.66 -4.29
CA LYS A 531 9.48 16.84 -4.91
C LYS A 531 10.20 16.49 -6.23
N GLU A 532 11.04 15.46 -6.22
CA GLU A 532 11.77 14.99 -7.40
C GLU A 532 10.81 14.54 -8.52
N PHE A 533 9.73 13.86 -8.16
CA PHE A 533 8.72 13.41 -9.11
C PHE A 533 7.99 14.58 -9.78
N VAL A 534 7.61 15.60 -9.00
CA VAL A 534 7.00 16.82 -9.56
C VAL A 534 8.00 17.59 -10.44
N GLN A 535 9.25 17.75 -10.00
CA GLN A 535 10.29 18.50 -10.73
C GLN A 535 10.69 17.83 -12.04
N SER A 536 10.65 16.50 -12.11
CA SER A 536 10.91 15.73 -13.33
C SER A 536 9.72 15.67 -14.29
N GLY A 537 8.63 16.41 -14.02
CA GLY A 537 7.42 16.38 -14.83
C GLY A 537 6.69 15.05 -14.72
N PHE A 538 6.60 14.49 -13.50
CA PHE A 538 5.92 13.22 -13.19
C PHE A 538 6.48 12.01 -13.94
N SER A 539 7.80 11.99 -14.18
CA SER A 539 8.47 10.90 -14.89
C SER A 539 8.64 9.65 -14.01
N LEU A 540 7.98 8.56 -14.40
CA LEU A 540 8.11 7.24 -13.76
C LEU A 540 9.56 6.74 -13.81
N ARG A 541 10.16 6.77 -15.00
CA ARG A 541 11.52 6.27 -15.26
C ARG A 541 12.56 7.05 -14.44
N HIS A 542 12.36 8.35 -14.27
CA HIS A 542 13.25 9.22 -13.50
C HIS A 542 13.31 8.81 -12.01
N VAL A 543 12.14 8.64 -11.38
CA VAL A 543 12.08 8.23 -9.97
C VAL A 543 12.62 6.81 -9.77
N ILE A 544 12.30 5.88 -10.68
CA ILE A 544 12.88 4.52 -10.65
C ILE A 544 14.40 4.61 -10.74
N ARG A 545 14.94 5.40 -11.68
CA ARG A 545 16.39 5.59 -11.84
C ARG A 545 17.03 6.12 -10.55
N ALA A 546 16.42 7.10 -9.89
CA ALA A 546 16.92 7.64 -8.63
C ALA A 546 16.96 6.58 -7.51
N ILE A 547 15.92 5.75 -7.39
CA ILE A 547 15.85 4.70 -6.36
C ILE A 547 16.86 3.58 -6.65
N VAL A 548 16.91 3.07 -7.89
CA VAL A 548 17.77 1.91 -8.23
C VAL A 548 19.26 2.28 -8.20
N ASN A 549 19.61 3.56 -8.42
CA ASN A 549 20.97 4.07 -8.25
C ASN A 549 21.37 4.30 -6.77
N SER A 550 20.42 4.25 -5.82
CA SER A 550 20.73 4.40 -4.39
C SER A 550 21.48 3.19 -3.84
N ARG A 551 22.32 3.41 -2.83
CA ARG A 551 22.93 2.33 -2.05
C ARG A 551 21.88 1.53 -1.30
N ALA A 552 20.83 2.17 -0.79
CA ALA A 552 19.72 1.50 -0.11
C ALA A 552 19.13 0.37 -0.96
N TYR A 553 18.82 0.64 -2.23
CA TYR A 553 18.35 -0.39 -3.16
C TYR A 553 19.40 -1.48 -3.44
N GLN A 554 20.68 -1.11 -3.44
CA GLN A 554 21.81 -2.00 -3.78
C GLN A 554 22.41 -2.75 -2.59
N THR A 555 21.81 -2.67 -1.40
CA THR A 555 22.23 -3.43 -0.22
C THR A 555 22.00 -4.94 -0.42
N ALA A 556 22.84 -5.76 0.19
CA ALA A 556 22.67 -7.20 0.26
C ALA A 556 21.48 -7.57 1.16
N SER A 557 20.96 -8.79 1.02
CA SER A 557 19.86 -9.29 1.86
C SER A 557 20.38 -9.87 3.19
N GLU A 558 21.66 -10.20 3.26
CA GLU A 558 22.29 -10.75 4.46
C GLU A 558 22.30 -9.71 5.59
N PRO A 559 21.77 -10.05 6.78
CA PRO A 559 21.77 -9.15 7.92
C PRO A 559 23.16 -8.98 8.54
N ASN A 560 23.30 -7.92 9.32
CA ASN A 560 24.33 -7.74 10.33
C ASN A 560 23.69 -7.67 11.73
N ASP A 561 24.51 -7.66 12.78
CA ASP A 561 24.07 -7.68 14.18
C ASP A 561 23.14 -6.53 14.57
N THR A 562 23.17 -5.42 13.81
CA THR A 562 22.39 -4.22 14.10
C THR A 562 21.06 -4.15 13.36
N ASN A 563 20.89 -4.91 12.28
CA ASN A 563 19.71 -4.85 11.41
C ASN A 563 18.98 -6.19 11.23
N ALA A 564 19.33 -7.23 11.99
CA ALA A 564 18.73 -8.57 11.89
C ALA A 564 17.19 -8.55 11.99
N ALA A 565 16.64 -7.73 12.89
CA ALA A 565 15.20 -7.55 13.09
C ALA A 565 14.60 -6.38 12.28
N ASP A 566 15.35 -5.76 11.38
CA ASP A 566 14.81 -4.66 10.57
C ASP A 566 13.87 -5.18 9.48
N GLU A 567 12.67 -4.63 9.47
CA GLU A 567 11.64 -4.86 8.46
C GLU A 567 11.10 -3.54 7.86
N LEU A 568 11.52 -2.40 8.40
CA LEU A 568 10.91 -1.09 8.11
C LEU A 568 11.90 -0.06 7.56
N ASN A 569 13.18 -0.17 7.93
CA ASN A 569 14.15 0.92 7.77
C ASN A 569 15.05 0.80 6.54
N TYR A 570 14.80 -0.20 5.69
CA TYR A 570 15.55 -0.42 4.45
C TYR A 570 17.05 -0.57 4.70
N ALA A 571 17.44 -1.12 5.86
CA ALA A 571 18.84 -1.37 6.18
C ALA A 571 19.45 -2.49 5.32
N ARG A 572 18.60 -3.32 4.70
CA ARG A 572 18.95 -4.42 3.81
C ARG A 572 17.87 -4.60 2.76
N ALA A 573 18.20 -5.30 1.68
CA ALA A 573 17.19 -5.72 0.73
C ALA A 573 16.29 -6.81 1.35
N PRO A 574 14.96 -6.74 1.21
CA PRO A 574 14.10 -7.83 1.66
C PRO A 574 14.15 -8.98 0.65
N LEU A 575 14.16 -10.21 1.19
CA LEU A 575 13.91 -11.41 0.40
C LEU A 575 12.43 -11.44 -0.01
N ARG A 576 12.17 -11.55 -1.31
CA ARG A 576 10.81 -11.61 -1.85
C ARG A 576 10.66 -12.80 -2.78
N ARG A 577 9.50 -13.46 -2.77
CA ARG A 577 9.17 -14.45 -3.80
C ARG A 577 8.94 -13.75 -5.13
N LEU A 578 9.34 -14.40 -6.23
CA LEU A 578 8.94 -13.95 -7.57
C LEU A 578 7.40 -13.94 -7.70
N THR A 579 6.86 -12.96 -8.41
CA THR A 579 5.43 -12.96 -8.75
C THR A 579 5.08 -14.16 -9.63
N ALA A 580 3.79 -14.47 -9.77
CA ALA A 580 3.33 -15.58 -10.59
C ALA A 580 3.87 -15.52 -12.03
N GLU A 581 3.79 -14.34 -12.64
CA GLU A 581 4.25 -14.07 -14.01
C GLU A 581 5.77 -14.19 -14.10
N GLN A 582 6.51 -13.56 -13.18
CA GLN A 582 7.98 -13.68 -13.12
C GLN A 582 8.41 -15.14 -12.96
N MET A 583 7.79 -15.90 -12.04
CA MET A 583 8.13 -17.31 -11.84
C MET A 583 7.89 -18.13 -13.12
N PHE A 584 6.73 -17.94 -13.75
CA PHE A 584 6.37 -18.65 -14.97
C PHE A 584 7.33 -18.32 -16.13
N ASP A 585 7.58 -17.03 -16.36
CA ASP A 585 8.41 -16.56 -17.47
C ASP A 585 9.87 -16.97 -17.28
N THR A 586 10.39 -16.89 -16.06
CA THR A 586 11.77 -17.29 -15.76
C THR A 586 11.96 -18.81 -15.87
N LEU A 587 10.97 -19.63 -15.49
CA LEU A 587 11.02 -21.08 -15.73
C LEU A 587 11.11 -21.40 -17.22
N HIS A 588 10.27 -20.77 -18.05
CA HIS A 588 10.30 -20.97 -19.51
C HIS A 588 11.62 -20.47 -20.13
N GLN A 589 12.11 -19.30 -19.69
CA GLN A 589 13.38 -18.74 -20.13
C GLN A 589 14.56 -19.67 -19.82
N VAL A 590 14.60 -20.21 -18.59
CA VAL A 590 15.66 -21.13 -18.15
C VAL A 590 15.56 -22.47 -18.86
N ALA A 591 14.36 -23.01 -19.03
CA ALA A 591 14.14 -24.23 -19.80
C ALA A 591 14.44 -24.03 -21.29
N GLY A 592 14.45 -22.79 -21.79
CA GLY A 592 14.60 -22.50 -23.21
C GLY A 592 13.40 -22.96 -24.05
N VAL A 593 12.22 -23.01 -23.43
CA VAL A 593 10.97 -23.44 -24.05
C VAL A 593 10.03 -22.24 -24.10
N SER A 594 9.53 -21.91 -25.30
CA SER A 594 8.56 -20.82 -25.46
C SER A 594 7.24 -21.15 -24.76
N ALA A 595 6.72 -20.20 -23.99
CA ALA A 595 5.39 -20.32 -23.42
C ALA A 595 4.31 -20.32 -24.50
N GLU A 596 3.24 -21.07 -24.24
CA GLU A 596 2.07 -21.16 -25.11
C GLU A 596 0.82 -20.77 -24.33
N PHE A 597 0.12 -19.75 -24.82
CA PHE A 597 -1.15 -19.29 -24.28
C PHE A 597 -2.20 -19.35 -25.38
N LYS A 598 -3.34 -19.97 -25.09
CA LYS A 598 -4.41 -20.12 -26.08
C LYS A 598 -4.87 -18.76 -26.59
N GLY A 599 -4.83 -18.58 -27.91
CA GLY A 599 -5.25 -17.33 -28.56
C GLY A 599 -4.16 -16.25 -28.63
N PHE A 600 -2.93 -16.57 -28.22
CA PHE A 600 -1.77 -15.68 -28.30
C PHE A 600 -0.65 -16.32 -29.13
N PRO A 601 0.24 -15.54 -29.75
CA PRO A 601 1.43 -16.06 -30.43
C PRO A 601 2.33 -16.86 -29.47
N THR A 602 2.93 -17.94 -29.97
CA THR A 602 3.96 -18.70 -29.24
C THR A 602 5.10 -17.77 -28.83
N GLY A 603 5.52 -17.87 -27.57
CA GLY A 603 6.57 -17.01 -27.01
C GLY A 603 6.06 -15.73 -26.33
N THR A 604 4.74 -15.45 -26.36
CA THR A 604 4.14 -14.42 -25.50
C THR A 604 4.44 -14.74 -24.04
N ARG A 605 4.99 -13.79 -23.27
CA ARG A 605 5.25 -13.97 -21.84
C ARG A 605 3.99 -13.79 -21.00
N ALA A 606 3.95 -14.39 -19.82
CA ALA A 606 2.89 -14.20 -18.85
C ALA A 606 2.73 -12.73 -18.46
N ALA A 607 3.84 -11.98 -18.35
CA ALA A 607 3.82 -10.55 -18.07
C ALA A 607 3.17 -9.69 -19.17
N GLU A 608 3.06 -10.20 -20.41
CA GLU A 608 2.46 -9.50 -21.55
C GLU A 608 0.95 -9.75 -21.68
N LEU A 609 0.40 -10.63 -20.84
CA LEU A 609 -0.99 -11.03 -20.96
C LEU A 609 -1.96 -9.93 -20.51
N PRO A 610 -2.96 -9.59 -21.37
CA PRO A 610 -3.86 -8.49 -21.09
C PRO A 610 -4.86 -8.79 -19.98
N GLY A 611 -5.20 -10.05 -19.72
CA GLY A 611 -6.27 -10.47 -18.80
C GLY A 611 -5.81 -11.31 -17.62
N ALA A 612 -6.67 -11.39 -16.59
CA ALA A 612 -6.42 -12.26 -15.45
C ALA A 612 -6.62 -13.74 -15.81
N ARG A 613 -7.66 -14.05 -16.59
CA ARG A 613 -7.95 -15.40 -17.10
C ARG A 613 -7.49 -15.58 -18.55
N ILE A 614 -6.87 -16.71 -18.84
CA ILE A 614 -6.35 -17.05 -20.17
C ILE A 614 -7.23 -18.11 -20.84
N GLU A 615 -7.75 -19.05 -20.04
CA GLU A 615 -8.65 -20.12 -20.46
C GLU A 615 -10.09 -19.78 -20.03
N GLY A 616 -10.99 -19.66 -21.01
CA GLY A 616 -12.40 -19.35 -20.76
C GLY A 616 -13.10 -20.35 -19.81
N ARG A 617 -14.25 -19.93 -19.24
CA ARG A 617 -15.07 -20.66 -18.23
C ARG A 617 -15.35 -22.15 -18.52
N ARG A 618 -15.22 -22.61 -19.76
CA ARG A 618 -15.61 -23.97 -20.22
C ARG A 618 -14.43 -24.89 -20.58
N GLY A 619 -13.18 -24.44 -20.44
CA GLY A 619 -12.02 -25.31 -20.63
C GLY A 619 -11.90 -26.32 -19.48
N LYS A 620 -11.60 -27.60 -19.80
CA LYS A 620 -11.10 -28.52 -18.77
C LYS A 620 -9.74 -27.99 -18.31
N ARG A 621 -9.71 -27.29 -17.18
CA ARG A 621 -8.45 -26.92 -16.52
C ARG A 621 -7.75 -28.21 -16.12
N THR A 622 -6.72 -28.58 -16.86
CA THR A 622 -5.80 -29.63 -16.41
C THR A 622 -4.89 -29.03 -15.36
N GLN A 623 -4.26 -29.86 -14.53
CA GLN A 623 -3.22 -29.40 -13.59
C GLN A 623 -2.01 -28.77 -14.30
N MET A 624 -1.97 -28.82 -15.63
CA MET A 624 -0.87 -28.42 -16.50
C MET A 624 -1.12 -27.06 -17.15
N SER A 625 -2.32 -26.47 -17.03
CA SER A 625 -2.62 -25.24 -17.75
C SER A 625 -1.91 -24.02 -17.13
N PRO A 626 -1.42 -23.06 -17.95
CA PRO A 626 -0.74 -21.87 -17.44
C PRO A 626 -1.56 -21.08 -16.43
N ASP A 627 -2.89 -21.05 -16.58
CA ASP A 627 -3.81 -20.42 -15.64
C ASP A 627 -3.76 -21.04 -14.24
N VAL A 628 -3.63 -22.37 -14.14
CA VAL A 628 -3.53 -23.07 -12.85
C VAL A 628 -2.23 -22.71 -12.16
N PHE A 629 -1.12 -22.68 -12.89
CA PHE A 629 0.16 -22.23 -12.35
C PHE A 629 0.06 -20.79 -11.86
N LEU A 630 -0.37 -19.86 -12.72
CA LEU A 630 -0.40 -18.44 -12.38
C LEU A 630 -1.29 -18.15 -11.17
N THR A 631 -2.45 -18.81 -11.08
CA THR A 631 -3.35 -18.70 -9.92
C THR A 631 -2.70 -19.26 -8.65
N MET A 632 -2.07 -20.44 -8.71
CA MET A 632 -1.38 -21.07 -7.57
C MET A 632 -0.26 -20.18 -6.99
N PHE A 633 0.42 -19.43 -7.85
CA PHE A 633 1.50 -18.52 -7.46
C PHE A 633 1.03 -17.09 -7.12
N GLY A 634 -0.29 -16.85 -7.08
CA GLY A 634 -0.88 -15.61 -6.57
C GLY A 634 -1.17 -14.53 -7.63
N LYS A 635 -1.37 -14.90 -8.91
CA LYS A 635 -1.89 -13.97 -9.92
C LYS A 635 -3.27 -13.45 -9.49
N PRO A 636 -3.50 -12.12 -9.47
CA PRO A 636 -4.75 -11.56 -8.99
C PRO A 636 -5.86 -11.79 -10.01
N PRO A 637 -7.12 -12.00 -9.57
CA PRO A 637 -8.27 -12.07 -10.47
C PRO A 637 -8.70 -10.68 -10.98
N ARG A 638 -8.07 -9.60 -10.50
CA ARG A 638 -8.30 -8.19 -10.87
C ARG A 638 -9.73 -7.73 -10.61
N LEU A 639 -10.28 -8.12 -9.46
CA LEU A 639 -11.65 -7.80 -9.08
C LEU A 639 -11.71 -6.55 -8.19
N LEU A 640 -10.62 -6.22 -7.50
CA LEU A 640 -10.52 -5.09 -6.58
C LEU A 640 -9.50 -4.07 -7.09
N THR A 641 -9.71 -2.81 -6.73
CA THR A 641 -8.77 -1.72 -7.04
C THR A 641 -7.69 -1.64 -5.95
N CYS A 642 -6.92 -2.71 -5.72
CA CYS A 642 -5.85 -2.75 -4.72
C CYS A 642 -4.72 -3.71 -5.14
N GLU A 643 -3.50 -3.48 -4.62
CA GLU A 643 -2.42 -4.49 -4.70
C GLU A 643 -2.66 -5.71 -3.80
N CYS A 644 -3.66 -5.63 -2.92
CA CYS A 644 -3.95 -6.63 -1.90
C CYS A 644 -4.49 -7.97 -2.45
N GLU A 645 -4.90 -8.03 -3.72
CA GLU A 645 -5.30 -9.29 -4.37
C GLU A 645 -4.12 -10.22 -4.68
N ARG A 646 -2.89 -9.67 -4.76
CA ARG A 646 -1.68 -10.47 -4.93
C ARG A 646 -1.28 -11.04 -3.58
N SER A 647 -1.21 -12.37 -3.46
CA SER A 647 -0.68 -13.02 -2.27
C SER A 647 0.83 -13.27 -2.43
N PRO A 648 1.69 -12.66 -1.59
CA PRO A 648 3.12 -12.97 -1.56
C PRO A 648 3.40 -14.28 -0.81
N ASP A 649 2.39 -14.87 -0.16
CA ASP A 649 2.56 -16.01 0.74
C ASP A 649 3.10 -17.23 0.03
N THR A 650 3.84 -18.03 0.80
CA THR A 650 4.32 -19.35 0.38
C THR A 650 3.36 -20.43 0.87
N SER A 651 2.99 -21.35 0.00
CA SER A 651 2.15 -22.50 0.36
C SER A 651 2.84 -23.83 0.07
N LEU A 652 2.44 -24.88 0.80
CA LEU A 652 2.90 -26.24 0.53
C LEU A 652 2.47 -26.69 -0.90
N GLY A 653 1.33 -26.21 -1.39
CA GLY A 653 0.87 -26.45 -2.75
C GLY A 653 1.84 -25.90 -3.81
N GLN A 654 2.38 -24.70 -3.62
CA GLN A 654 3.40 -24.13 -4.53
C GLN A 654 4.68 -24.97 -4.52
N ALA A 655 5.12 -25.44 -3.35
CA ALA A 655 6.30 -26.29 -3.25
C ALA A 655 6.12 -27.62 -3.99
N PHE A 656 4.98 -28.31 -3.82
CA PHE A 656 4.68 -29.52 -4.58
C PHE A 656 4.55 -29.28 -6.08
N PHE A 657 4.04 -28.11 -6.49
CA PHE A 657 3.95 -27.72 -7.89
C PHE A 657 5.33 -27.60 -8.55
N MET A 658 6.33 -27.11 -7.81
CA MET A 658 7.71 -26.98 -8.32
C MET A 658 8.49 -28.30 -8.28
N LEU A 659 8.35 -29.07 -7.19
CA LEU A 659 9.14 -30.27 -6.96
C LEU A 659 8.68 -31.47 -7.80
N SER A 660 7.36 -31.67 -7.90
CA SER A 660 6.75 -32.87 -8.49
C SER A 660 5.63 -32.55 -9.47
N GLY A 661 5.33 -31.26 -9.69
CA GLY A 661 4.24 -30.85 -10.57
C GLY A 661 4.58 -31.02 -12.05
N PRO A 662 3.57 -31.24 -12.90
CA PRO A 662 3.78 -31.46 -14.33
C PRO A 662 4.38 -30.23 -15.03
N ALA A 663 4.10 -29.01 -14.56
CA ALA A 663 4.57 -27.78 -15.20
C ALA A 663 6.10 -27.65 -15.27
N VAL A 664 6.84 -28.11 -14.25
CA VAL A 664 8.31 -28.11 -14.30
C VAL A 664 8.81 -29.34 -15.04
N ASN A 665 8.26 -30.52 -14.74
CA ASN A 665 8.72 -31.78 -15.34
C ASN A 665 8.55 -31.80 -16.87
N GLU A 666 7.47 -31.27 -17.41
CA GLU A 666 7.26 -31.18 -18.86
C GLU A 666 8.28 -30.26 -19.53
N LEU A 667 8.58 -29.10 -18.94
CA LEU A 667 9.60 -28.19 -19.46
C LEU A 667 10.98 -28.85 -19.52
N LEU A 668 11.32 -29.65 -18.50
CA LEU A 668 12.62 -30.31 -18.39
C LEU A 668 12.74 -31.56 -19.27
N THR A 669 11.65 -32.27 -19.53
CA THR A 669 11.67 -33.53 -20.31
C THR A 669 11.39 -33.33 -21.80
N ARG A 670 10.96 -32.14 -22.23
CA ARG A 670 10.82 -31.77 -23.64
C ARG A 670 12.13 -31.96 -24.41
N SER A 671 12.06 -32.61 -25.57
CA SER A 671 13.25 -32.87 -26.40
C SER A 671 13.89 -31.60 -26.93
N ASP A 672 13.08 -30.57 -27.20
CA ASP A 672 13.44 -29.28 -27.81
C ASP A 672 13.81 -28.18 -26.79
N ASN A 673 14.22 -28.55 -25.58
CA ASN A 673 14.58 -27.61 -24.52
C ASN A 673 16.08 -27.27 -24.49
N ARG A 674 16.47 -26.38 -23.57
CA ARG A 674 17.85 -25.95 -23.35
C ARG A 674 18.77 -27.11 -22.99
N VAL A 675 18.30 -28.11 -22.25
CA VAL A 675 19.10 -29.30 -21.92
C VAL A 675 19.46 -30.05 -23.20
N GLY A 676 18.48 -30.30 -24.08
CA GLY A 676 18.72 -30.87 -25.41
C GLY A 676 19.76 -30.07 -26.19
N ALA A 677 19.55 -28.76 -26.36
CA ALA A 677 20.47 -27.90 -27.09
C ALA A 677 21.90 -27.88 -26.51
N LEU A 678 22.06 -27.94 -25.18
CA LEU A 678 23.37 -28.00 -24.54
C LEU A 678 24.07 -29.35 -24.76
N LEU A 679 23.32 -30.45 -24.76
CA LEU A 679 23.87 -31.78 -25.01
C LEU A 679 24.29 -31.93 -26.48
N ASP A 680 23.48 -31.44 -27.41
CA ASP A 680 23.74 -31.47 -28.85
C ASP A 680 24.95 -30.60 -29.23
N SER A 681 25.26 -29.57 -28.43
CA SER A 681 26.44 -28.73 -28.63
C SER A 681 27.79 -29.43 -28.37
N GLY A 682 27.78 -30.65 -27.80
CA GLY A 682 29.00 -31.42 -27.50
C GLY A 682 29.87 -30.85 -26.38
N LYS A 683 29.42 -29.81 -25.67
CA LYS A 683 30.16 -29.20 -24.55
C LYS A 683 30.44 -30.22 -23.43
N PRO A 684 31.60 -30.15 -22.74
CA PRO A 684 31.88 -31.00 -21.59
C PRO A 684 30.95 -30.68 -20.41
N ASN A 685 30.74 -31.65 -19.50
CA ASN A 685 29.83 -31.51 -18.36
C ASN A 685 30.09 -30.25 -17.52
N ARG A 686 31.37 -29.89 -17.33
CA ARG A 686 31.76 -28.66 -16.65
C ARG A 686 31.14 -27.40 -17.29
N ALA A 687 31.30 -27.25 -18.61
CA ALA A 687 30.80 -26.09 -19.34
C ALA A 687 29.27 -26.07 -19.39
N VAL A 688 28.62 -27.24 -19.44
CA VAL A 688 27.15 -27.36 -19.34
C VAL A 688 26.66 -26.87 -17.97
N VAL A 689 27.28 -27.31 -16.88
CA VAL A 689 26.93 -26.86 -15.52
C VAL A 689 27.13 -25.36 -15.38
N GLU A 690 28.28 -24.83 -15.80
CA GLU A 690 28.57 -23.39 -15.71
C GLU A 690 27.50 -22.57 -16.47
N GLU A 691 27.09 -23.00 -17.67
CA GLU A 691 26.04 -22.34 -18.45
C GLU A 691 24.67 -22.38 -17.76
N LEU A 692 24.29 -23.51 -17.15
CA LEU A 692 23.02 -23.64 -16.42
C LEU A 692 22.98 -22.75 -15.18
N TYR A 693 24.09 -22.61 -14.46
CA TYR A 693 24.19 -21.71 -13.30
C TYR A 693 24.05 -20.24 -13.71
N TRP A 694 24.72 -19.81 -14.78
CA TRP A 694 24.55 -18.46 -15.31
C TRP A 694 23.13 -18.18 -15.80
N THR A 695 22.52 -19.19 -16.43
CA THR A 695 21.14 -19.10 -16.93
C THR A 695 20.11 -19.01 -15.80
N ALA A 696 20.18 -19.90 -14.81
CA ALA A 696 19.16 -20.01 -13.77
C ALA A 696 19.39 -19.03 -12.60
N LEU A 697 20.63 -18.90 -12.16
CA LEU A 697 20.99 -18.18 -10.92
C LEU A 697 21.76 -16.87 -11.18
N THR A 698 22.12 -16.56 -12.43
CA THR A 698 22.81 -15.31 -12.78
C THR A 698 24.21 -15.20 -12.14
N ARG A 699 24.85 -16.33 -11.84
CA ARG A 699 26.19 -16.41 -11.25
C ARG A 699 26.89 -17.69 -11.66
N PRO A 700 28.22 -17.82 -11.51
CA PRO A 700 28.89 -19.10 -11.69
C PRO A 700 28.60 -20.05 -10.50
N PRO A 701 28.77 -21.37 -10.69
CA PRO A 701 28.77 -22.31 -9.59
C PRO A 701 30.01 -22.09 -8.71
N SER A 702 29.84 -22.23 -7.40
CA SER A 702 30.99 -22.37 -6.50
C SER A 702 31.78 -23.64 -6.81
N ALA A 703 33.04 -23.72 -6.36
CA ALA A 703 33.87 -24.91 -6.57
C ALA A 703 33.19 -26.20 -6.05
N THR A 704 32.55 -26.13 -4.87
CA THR A 704 31.83 -27.26 -4.29
C THR A 704 30.59 -27.63 -5.09
N GLU A 705 29.80 -26.65 -5.52
CA GLU A 705 28.63 -26.87 -6.38
C GLU A 705 29.06 -27.57 -7.68
N LEU A 706 30.06 -27.01 -8.37
CA LEU A 706 30.56 -27.51 -9.65
C LEU A 706 31.04 -28.95 -9.55
N THR A 707 31.91 -29.25 -8.59
CA THR A 707 32.43 -30.61 -8.40
C THR A 707 31.31 -31.61 -8.12
N LYS A 708 30.34 -31.26 -7.26
CA LYS A 708 29.23 -32.16 -6.92
C LYS A 708 28.29 -32.38 -8.09
N THR A 709 27.93 -31.33 -8.85
CA THR A 709 27.01 -31.45 -9.98
C THR A 709 27.64 -32.17 -11.16
N VAL A 710 28.94 -31.97 -11.44
CA VAL A 710 29.64 -32.72 -12.49
C VAL A 710 29.71 -34.21 -12.12
N ALA A 711 30.09 -34.52 -10.88
CA ALA A 711 30.10 -35.90 -10.39
C ALA A 711 28.70 -36.55 -10.41
N HIS A 712 27.63 -35.78 -10.22
CA HIS A 712 26.25 -36.26 -10.36
C HIS A 712 25.95 -36.68 -11.80
N ILE A 713 26.26 -35.82 -12.77
CA ILE A 713 26.06 -36.13 -14.20
C ILE A 713 26.87 -37.36 -14.63
N GLU A 714 28.11 -37.50 -14.15
CA GLU A 714 28.98 -38.64 -14.48
C GLU A 714 28.51 -39.97 -13.87
N ARG A 715 27.77 -39.94 -12.76
CA ARG A 715 27.18 -41.13 -12.13
C ARG A 715 25.80 -41.49 -12.67
N ALA A 716 25.15 -40.57 -13.39
CA ALA A 716 23.84 -40.80 -13.97
C ALA A 716 23.92 -41.90 -15.03
N LYS A 717 22.89 -42.76 -15.10
CA LYS A 717 22.81 -43.83 -16.10
C LYS A 717 22.75 -43.28 -17.53
N ASP A 718 22.14 -42.11 -17.66
CA ASP A 718 21.99 -41.36 -18.89
C ASP A 718 22.45 -39.92 -18.65
N ARG A 719 23.24 -39.38 -19.58
CA ARG A 719 23.82 -38.04 -19.45
C ARG A 719 22.73 -36.97 -19.42
N ARG A 720 21.67 -37.15 -20.23
CA ARG A 720 20.57 -36.19 -20.29
C ARG A 720 19.82 -36.14 -18.96
N ALA A 721 19.46 -37.29 -18.41
CA ALA A 721 18.84 -37.38 -17.08
C ALA A 721 19.68 -36.68 -15.99
N GLY A 722 21.01 -36.87 -16.00
CA GLY A 722 21.90 -36.17 -15.06
C GLY A 722 21.89 -34.65 -15.19
N VAL A 723 21.75 -34.11 -16.41
CA VAL A 723 21.66 -32.66 -16.65
C VAL A 723 20.27 -32.11 -16.34
N GLU A 724 19.21 -32.87 -16.62
CA GLU A 724 17.83 -32.57 -16.22
C GLU A 724 17.71 -32.46 -14.69
N ASP A 725 18.32 -33.37 -13.94
CA ASP A 725 18.39 -33.31 -12.47
C ASP A 725 19.09 -32.05 -11.95
N VAL A 726 20.19 -31.64 -12.61
CA VAL A 726 20.91 -30.42 -12.25
C VAL A 726 20.02 -29.20 -12.48
N LEU A 727 19.36 -29.11 -13.64
CA LEU A 727 18.47 -27.99 -13.92
C LEU A 727 17.26 -27.96 -12.98
N TRP A 728 16.66 -29.12 -12.70
CA TRP A 728 15.60 -29.28 -11.70
C TRP A 728 16.04 -28.76 -10.33
N GLY A 729 17.25 -29.11 -9.89
CA GLY A 729 17.81 -28.65 -8.62
C GLY A 729 18.01 -27.13 -8.58
N LEU A 730 18.43 -26.52 -9.70
CA LEU A 730 18.61 -25.08 -9.80
C LEU A 730 17.29 -24.32 -9.75
N VAL A 731 16.27 -24.74 -10.50
CA VAL A 731 14.96 -24.06 -10.50
C VAL A 731 14.17 -24.24 -9.20
N ASN A 732 14.51 -25.26 -8.41
CA ASN A 732 13.96 -25.46 -7.07
C ASN A 732 14.82 -24.81 -5.95
N ALA A 733 15.95 -24.21 -6.29
CA ALA A 733 16.79 -23.53 -5.30
C ALA A 733 16.09 -22.27 -4.76
N LYS A 734 16.29 -21.98 -3.46
CA LYS A 734 15.80 -20.73 -2.84
C LYS A 734 16.28 -19.48 -3.61
N GLU A 735 17.48 -19.53 -4.18
CA GLU A 735 18.05 -18.46 -4.99
C GLU A 735 17.32 -18.23 -6.32
N PHE A 736 16.70 -19.27 -6.87
CA PHE A 736 15.88 -19.15 -8.07
C PHE A 736 14.54 -18.51 -7.74
N VAL A 737 13.83 -19.06 -6.75
CA VAL A 737 12.45 -18.68 -6.44
C VAL A 737 12.32 -17.33 -5.70
N LEU A 738 13.42 -16.83 -5.12
CA LEU A 738 13.48 -15.57 -4.40
C LEU A 738 14.26 -14.51 -5.19
N ARG A 739 13.67 -13.31 -5.24
CA ARG A 739 14.36 -12.04 -5.54
C ARG A 739 15.20 -11.69 -4.30
N ARG A 740 16.52 -11.80 -4.42
CA ARG A 740 17.52 -11.48 -3.39
C ARG A 740 17.93 -10.01 -3.39
#